data_AF-A0A7W0WX11-F1
#
_entry.id   AF-A0A7W0WX11-F1
#
_cell.length_a   1.000
_cell.length_b   1.000
_cell.length_c   1.000
_cell.angle_alpha   90.00
_cell.angle_beta   90.00
_cell.angle_gamma   90.00
#
_symmetry.space_group_name_H-M   'P 1'
#
loop_
_entity.id
_entity.type
_entity.pdbx_description
1 polymer ?
#
loop_
_entity_poly.entity_id
_entity_poly.type
_entity_poly.pdbx_seq_one_letter_code
_entity_poly.pdbx_strand_id
1 'polypeptide(L)'
;VPHGAKLPADQRTSPVTARAYSHPALDGKTVVRLEPDAVAAGTDAEMAAFGFGEAKVSKALGLVRYRTLGFPAWALINDPKKAKAALDVTDDLRKAKRLVSAKPGHAKDAFEKIAKQLQRTAPQFLPSFWEEAGRVVADQASSTMAAQCFEKARQAERAFKLKINADDSDAVFVEFALLGALSAKTLSAYAKEIAKQLQRTAPQFLPSFWEEAGRVVADQASSSMAAQCFEKARQAERAYKLKTNADDSDAVFVEFALLGALSAKTLSAYAKELAKSAGGKEAYRRYRAIIVKRALGGMPPYSGMGKDLRSLAQAAGANAEAEDDALVAELVDAPGVGKAPIEFWTTYRDVLVRIGKATPEVRARLRAIWPVPRGGTDESREAFKATWLDLLVETGALDDLPDDGLGAWMSRLIKFAGTAPRVEETLRAIAPRLTKLGQPIAVLVGSEWSEELHLDLAELALELGVELADPREQDDFTIEWVTRDPVRVAADDRYSKKLVAMVARGMGDKDQEHKLAGKQGFVAARRQWIEEQIGELDKSPLIGCRAALDRIEEKTTAETFLPFQDLHARLGRVDFALALANQLRGGSIDEFGWPAYEAAAAALGGPFQIGGAFPILTAWTASKVVAIAGSGVIAEHDLVYKSAEHEIEGIIYADGQFLVVLDPKKGWQNVAYWSGTPKQRFDLESNVLGYYGNSSNLWVTPSGAVTLGDKAFRAGDTPTGGERYAATRTHLWQPDNKGWKTFDPETGKKGEAVAPPFIGEWDKREGWSLQVDSCVLFPVPEGLTTSPLGLRDGLLGLRMRQRDQAHPEDWSDQPNEVERIDGVKWTGTQTPFALLTFPGDDVPRALTTSQADNKRFLNGKGPGTSIWSPAGNIVSNVNDDIWGARGWGDVHVPPGAFWDFLTPRDPAGSAALRAITVEAASAILDAAKVEVAAGGELGKRALPLTEAAVRAVRPAFTDEKLVRGIAGIAEYAAELSNRLVTLA
;
A
#
# COMPACT_ATOMS: atom_id res chain seq x y z
N VAL A 1 1.34 13.44 37.89
CA VAL A 1 2.57 13.52 38.73
C VAL A 1 2.25 13.12 40.16
N PRO A 2 3.21 12.67 40.98
CA PRO A 2 2.98 12.40 42.41
C PRO A 2 2.45 13.65 43.12
N HIS A 3 1.65 13.48 44.17
CA HIS A 3 0.92 14.56 44.87
C HIS A 3 1.82 15.71 45.39
N GLY A 4 3.13 15.48 45.56
CA GLY A 4 4.10 16.48 46.03
C GLY A 4 5.03 17.08 44.95
N ALA A 5 4.75 16.87 43.66
CA ALA A 5 5.61 17.40 42.60
C ALA A 5 5.47 18.93 42.45
N LYS A 6 6.60 19.65 42.32
CA LYS A 6 6.60 21.09 42.01
C LYS A 6 6.17 21.29 40.55
N LEU A 7 5.03 21.94 40.33
CA LEU A 7 4.54 22.32 39.02
C LEU A 7 4.60 23.84 38.84
N PRO A 8 4.69 24.35 37.60
CA PRO A 8 4.54 25.77 37.29
C PRO A 8 3.24 26.35 37.87
N ALA A 9 3.29 27.58 38.40
CA ALA A 9 2.18 28.20 39.14
C ALA A 9 0.93 28.47 38.29
N ASP A 10 1.06 28.49 36.97
CA ASP A 10 0.03 28.70 35.96
C ASP A 10 -0.67 27.40 35.52
N GLN A 11 -0.15 26.23 35.90
CA GLN A 11 -0.69 24.95 35.46
C GLN A 11 -1.86 24.48 36.35
N ARG A 12 -3.09 24.63 35.84
CA ARG A 12 -4.31 24.14 36.52
C ARG A 12 -4.30 22.61 36.61
N THR A 13 -4.36 22.08 37.84
CA THR A 13 -4.33 20.63 38.13
C THR A 13 -5.43 20.21 39.09
N SER A 14 -5.71 18.90 39.16
CA SER A 14 -6.67 18.29 40.09
C SER A 14 -6.04 17.08 40.80
N PRO A 15 -6.20 16.93 42.12
CA PRO A 15 -5.77 15.73 42.84
C PRO A 15 -6.55 14.50 42.38
N VAL A 16 -5.89 13.34 42.31
CA VAL A 16 -6.52 12.04 42.00
C VAL A 16 -6.69 11.25 43.29
N THR A 17 -7.92 10.79 43.54
CA THR A 17 -8.26 9.93 44.67
C THR A 17 -8.74 8.55 44.18
N ALA A 18 -8.45 7.50 44.96
CA ALA A 18 -9.08 6.19 44.73
C ALA A 18 -10.43 6.15 45.43
N ARG A 19 -11.47 5.77 44.69
CA ARG A 19 -12.86 5.70 45.15
C ARG A 19 -13.36 4.27 45.04
N ALA A 20 -13.66 3.67 46.18
CA ALA A 20 -14.04 2.26 46.31
C ALA A 20 -15.57 2.11 46.52
N TYR A 21 -16.21 1.34 45.65
CA TYR A 21 -17.66 1.13 45.60
C TYR A 21 -18.01 -0.35 45.85
N SER A 22 -19.16 -0.57 46.49
CA SER A 22 -19.75 -1.90 46.72
C SER A 22 -21.10 -2.01 46.02
N HIS A 23 -21.46 -3.19 45.52
CA HIS A 23 -22.75 -3.44 44.86
C HIS A 23 -23.35 -4.77 45.34
N PRO A 24 -24.65 -4.84 45.67
CA PRO A 24 -25.28 -6.08 46.16
C PRO A 24 -25.14 -7.29 45.23
N ALA A 25 -25.10 -7.05 43.91
CA ALA A 25 -24.88 -8.11 42.90
C ALA A 25 -23.41 -8.54 42.72
N LEU A 26 -22.45 -7.91 43.42
CA LEU A 26 -21.02 -8.20 43.35
C LEU A 26 -20.52 -8.70 44.72
N ASP A 27 -20.97 -9.89 45.12
CA ASP A 27 -20.70 -10.42 46.46
C ASP A 27 -19.18 -10.53 46.74
N GLY A 28 -18.75 -9.92 47.85
CA GLY A 28 -17.35 -9.85 48.28
C GLY A 28 -16.38 -9.02 47.42
N LYS A 29 -16.83 -8.33 46.35
CA LYS A 29 -15.95 -7.60 45.42
C LYS A 29 -16.12 -6.08 45.51
N THR A 30 -15.01 -5.35 45.54
CA THR A 30 -14.98 -3.87 45.55
C THR A 30 -14.51 -3.34 44.21
N VAL A 31 -15.25 -2.41 43.62
CA VAL A 31 -14.84 -1.69 42.41
C VAL A 31 -14.08 -0.43 42.83
N VAL A 32 -12.83 -0.29 42.41
CA VAL A 32 -12.02 0.90 42.69
C VAL A 32 -11.83 1.71 41.42
N ARG A 33 -12.21 3.00 41.44
CA ARG A 33 -11.94 3.96 40.36
C ARG A 33 -10.95 5.01 40.83
N LEU A 34 -9.96 5.32 40.00
CA LEU A 34 -9.05 6.44 40.22
C LEU A 34 -9.62 7.66 39.52
N GLU A 35 -10.09 8.65 40.28
CA GLU A 35 -10.81 9.79 39.74
C GLU A 35 -10.16 11.10 40.20
N PRO A 36 -9.97 12.08 39.30
CA PRO A 36 -9.63 13.43 39.70
C PRO A 36 -10.77 14.04 40.52
N ASP A 37 -10.45 14.73 41.61
CA ASP A 37 -11.44 15.34 42.51
C ASP A 37 -12.36 16.31 41.77
N ALA A 38 -11.86 16.99 40.72
CA ALA A 38 -12.64 17.88 39.88
C ALA A 38 -13.80 17.20 39.13
N VAL A 39 -13.75 15.87 38.96
CA VAL A 39 -14.80 15.09 38.29
C VAL A 39 -15.40 13.99 39.16
N ALA A 40 -14.84 13.75 40.35
CA ALA A 40 -15.19 12.66 41.26
C ALA A 40 -16.68 12.63 41.64
N ALA A 41 -17.29 13.78 41.92
CA ALA A 41 -18.70 13.87 42.28
C ALA A 41 -19.64 13.37 41.16
N GLY A 42 -19.22 13.49 39.89
CA GLY A 42 -20.01 13.01 38.76
C GLY A 42 -19.87 11.51 38.57
N THR A 43 -18.68 10.97 38.81
CA THR A 43 -18.45 9.53 38.87
C THR A 43 -19.23 8.89 40.02
N ASP A 44 -19.30 9.53 41.19
CA ASP A 44 -20.12 9.02 42.31
C ASP A 44 -21.60 8.98 41.94
N ALA A 45 -22.11 10.04 41.32
CA ALA A 45 -23.50 10.11 40.86
C ALA A 45 -23.82 9.04 39.81
N GLU A 46 -22.87 8.75 38.91
CA GLU A 46 -22.98 7.66 37.93
C GLU A 46 -23.02 6.29 38.62
N MET A 47 -22.09 6.02 39.54
CA MET A 47 -22.04 4.75 40.28
C MET A 47 -23.31 4.53 41.11
N ALA A 48 -23.81 5.58 41.77
CA ALA A 48 -25.08 5.53 42.50
C ALA A 48 -26.27 5.22 41.58
N ALA A 49 -26.32 5.80 40.37
CA ALA A 49 -27.36 5.51 39.39
C ALA A 49 -27.34 4.05 38.90
N PHE A 50 -26.16 3.41 38.91
CA PHE A 50 -26.00 1.97 38.62
C PHE A 50 -26.23 1.06 39.83
N GLY A 51 -26.69 1.59 40.97
CA GLY A 51 -27.02 0.81 42.17
C GLY A 51 -25.83 0.52 43.10
N PHE A 52 -24.68 1.16 42.89
CA PHE A 52 -23.55 1.05 43.81
C PHE A 52 -23.77 1.91 45.05
N GLY A 53 -23.27 1.43 46.19
CA GLY A 53 -23.24 2.20 47.44
C GLY A 53 -22.24 3.36 47.41
N GLU A 54 -22.28 4.19 48.46
CA GLU A 54 -21.43 5.37 48.60
C GLU A 54 -19.92 5.04 48.55
N ALA A 55 -19.14 5.91 47.89
CA ALA A 55 -17.72 5.71 47.66
C ALA A 55 -16.90 5.89 48.95
N LYS A 56 -16.00 4.92 49.24
CA LYS A 56 -14.91 5.15 50.20
C LYS A 56 -13.72 5.80 49.48
N VAL A 57 -13.33 7.00 49.90
CA VAL A 57 -12.31 7.83 49.23
C VAL A 57 -10.97 7.75 49.94
N SER A 58 -9.89 7.53 49.18
CA SER A 58 -8.52 7.53 49.71
C SER A 58 -7.96 8.94 49.89
N LYS A 59 -6.79 9.05 50.53
CA LYS A 59 -5.93 10.24 50.37
C LYS A 59 -5.54 10.42 48.89
N ALA A 60 -5.23 11.64 48.49
CA ALA A 60 -4.78 11.93 47.13
C ALA A 60 -3.51 11.14 46.78
N LEU A 61 -3.54 10.49 45.62
CA LEU A 61 -2.48 9.61 45.12
C LEU A 61 -1.55 10.35 44.14
N GLY A 62 -2.04 11.42 43.50
CA GLY A 62 -1.30 12.20 42.53
C GLY A 62 -2.03 13.48 42.11
N LEU A 63 -1.41 14.26 41.23
CA LEU A 63 -2.03 15.38 40.52
C LEU A 63 -2.12 15.03 39.03
N VAL A 64 -3.25 15.33 38.42
CA VAL A 64 -3.45 15.32 36.95
C VAL A 64 -3.77 16.73 36.47
N ARG A 65 -3.69 16.95 35.16
CA ARG A 65 -4.18 18.21 34.57
C ARG A 65 -5.67 18.38 34.85
N TYR A 66 -6.08 19.62 35.07
CA TYR A 66 -7.49 19.95 35.26
C TYR A 66 -8.29 19.59 34.01
N ARG A 67 -9.38 18.86 34.20
CA ARG A 67 -10.32 18.46 33.14
C ARG A 67 -11.73 18.79 33.60
N THR A 68 -12.55 19.30 32.69
CA THR A 68 -13.97 19.52 32.93
C THR A 68 -14.73 18.20 32.93
N LEU A 69 -15.86 18.16 33.63
CA LEU A 69 -16.69 16.96 33.73
C LEU A 69 -17.23 16.55 32.35
N GLY A 70 -16.97 15.30 31.94
CA GLY A 70 -17.42 14.74 30.66
C GLY A 70 -18.84 14.16 30.72
N PHE A 71 -19.36 13.77 29.56
CA PHE A 71 -20.66 13.07 29.46
C PHE A 71 -20.51 11.57 29.79
N PRO A 72 -21.46 10.91 30.49
CA PRO A 72 -22.76 11.42 30.96
C PRO A 72 -22.71 12.14 32.32
N ALA A 73 -21.59 12.07 33.04
CA ALA A 73 -21.46 12.59 34.41
C ALA A 73 -21.86 14.08 34.54
N TRP A 74 -21.55 14.91 33.53
CA TRP A 74 -21.97 16.30 33.48
C TRP A 74 -23.49 16.47 33.55
N ALA A 75 -24.23 15.62 32.84
CA ALA A 75 -25.69 15.64 32.82
C ALA A 75 -26.29 15.22 34.17
N LEU A 76 -25.67 14.26 34.85
CA LEU A 76 -26.11 13.77 36.16
C LEU A 76 -26.00 14.85 37.24
N ILE A 77 -24.98 15.71 37.18
CA ILE A 77 -24.80 16.81 38.15
C ILE A 77 -25.64 18.04 37.77
N ASN A 78 -25.55 18.48 36.51
CA ASN A 78 -26.05 19.80 36.12
C ASN A 78 -27.55 19.79 35.76
N ASP A 79 -28.12 18.63 35.42
CA ASP A 79 -29.57 18.49 35.17
C ASP A 79 -30.09 17.11 35.60
N PRO A 80 -30.15 16.82 36.91
CA PRO A 80 -30.58 15.52 37.43
C PRO A 80 -31.98 15.11 36.98
N LYS A 81 -32.87 16.07 36.69
CA LYS A 81 -34.25 15.82 36.24
C LYS A 81 -34.30 15.16 34.86
N LYS A 82 -33.28 15.38 34.02
CA LYS A 82 -33.15 14.79 32.69
C LYS A 82 -32.01 13.77 32.59
N ALA A 83 -31.39 13.41 33.72
CA ALA A 83 -30.34 12.40 33.83
C ALA A 83 -30.66 11.09 33.07
N LYS A 84 -31.92 10.66 33.10
CA LYS A 84 -32.37 9.47 32.36
C LYS A 84 -32.03 9.53 30.87
N ALA A 85 -32.20 10.68 30.22
CA ALA A 85 -31.88 10.83 28.80
C ALA A 85 -30.38 10.68 28.50
N ALA A 86 -29.50 10.99 29.47
CA ALA A 86 -28.06 10.75 29.35
C ALA A 86 -27.69 9.29 29.62
N LEU A 87 -28.36 8.64 30.59
CA LEU A 87 -28.17 7.23 30.91
C LEU A 87 -28.65 6.33 29.75
N ASP A 88 -29.79 6.64 29.14
CA ASP A 88 -30.40 5.86 28.05
C ASP A 88 -29.47 5.73 26.81
N VAL A 89 -28.53 6.64 26.62
CA VAL A 89 -27.57 6.62 25.49
C VAL A 89 -26.17 6.12 25.90
N THR A 90 -25.96 5.75 27.16
CA THR A 90 -24.62 5.42 27.67
C THR A 90 -24.09 4.09 27.10
N ASP A 91 -24.97 3.12 26.84
CA ASP A 91 -24.60 1.87 26.19
C ASP A 91 -24.24 2.04 24.71
N ASP A 92 -25.00 2.87 23.99
CA ASP A 92 -24.71 3.21 22.60
C ASP A 92 -23.43 4.03 22.49
N LEU A 93 -23.18 4.95 23.42
CA LEU A 93 -21.91 5.66 23.52
C LEU A 93 -20.76 4.68 23.74
N ARG A 94 -20.90 3.72 24.68
CA ARG A 94 -19.86 2.70 24.93
C ARG A 94 -19.57 1.85 23.69
N LYS A 95 -20.59 1.48 22.92
CA LYS A 95 -20.44 0.78 21.63
C LYS A 95 -19.71 1.65 20.61
N ALA A 96 -20.11 2.92 20.47
CA ALA A 96 -19.45 3.87 19.57
C ALA A 96 -17.97 4.06 19.91
N LYS A 97 -17.60 4.14 21.21
CA LYS A 97 -16.20 4.24 21.66
C LYS A 97 -15.34 3.06 21.18
N ARG A 98 -15.88 1.83 21.14
CA ARG A 98 -15.15 0.63 20.69
C ARG A 98 -14.90 0.60 19.18
N LEU A 99 -15.73 1.31 18.40
CA LEU A 99 -15.60 1.38 16.94
C LEU A 99 -14.51 2.35 16.49
N VAL A 100 -14.06 3.28 17.34
CA VAL A 100 -13.19 4.40 16.94
C VAL A 100 -11.88 3.93 16.30
N SER A 101 -11.23 2.89 16.84
CA SER A 101 -9.94 2.40 16.33
C SER A 101 -10.08 1.49 15.10
N ALA A 102 -11.09 0.62 15.10
CA ALA A 102 -11.26 -0.40 14.04
C ALA A 102 -12.07 0.10 12.84
N LYS A 103 -13.06 0.98 13.08
CA LYS A 103 -14.04 1.44 12.08
C LYS A 103 -14.43 2.92 12.32
N PRO A 104 -13.51 3.89 12.11
CA PRO A 104 -13.75 5.31 12.42
C PRO A 104 -15.00 5.90 11.75
N GLY A 105 -15.30 5.50 10.51
CA GLY A 105 -16.51 5.94 9.80
C GLY A 105 -17.81 5.52 10.51
N HIS A 106 -17.90 4.26 10.93
CA HIS A 106 -19.04 3.74 11.67
C HIS A 106 -19.15 4.34 13.08
N ALA A 107 -18.02 4.62 13.74
CA ALA A 107 -18.01 5.31 15.01
C ALA A 107 -18.62 6.72 14.90
N LYS A 108 -18.28 7.45 13.82
CA LYS A 108 -18.85 8.76 13.51
C LYS A 108 -20.36 8.69 13.34
N ASP A 109 -20.87 7.74 12.56
CA ASP A 109 -22.32 7.56 12.34
C ASP A 109 -23.05 7.23 13.65
N ALA A 110 -22.44 6.41 14.50
CA ALA A 110 -22.98 6.09 15.83
C ALA A 110 -23.03 7.32 16.74
N PHE A 111 -21.96 8.13 16.81
CA PHE A 111 -21.98 9.38 17.56
C PHE A 111 -23.06 10.35 17.05
N GLU A 112 -23.25 10.43 15.73
CA GLU A 112 -24.31 11.26 15.13
C GLU A 112 -25.72 10.77 15.46
N LYS A 113 -25.93 9.46 15.53
CA LYS A 113 -27.21 8.86 15.94
C LYS A 113 -27.53 9.22 17.40
N ILE A 114 -26.56 9.08 18.29
CA ILE A 114 -26.72 9.44 19.71
C ILE A 114 -26.99 10.94 19.85
N ALA A 115 -26.25 11.78 19.13
CA ALA A 115 -26.47 13.22 19.13
C ALA A 115 -27.88 13.59 18.65
N LYS A 116 -28.42 12.96 17.60
CA LYS A 116 -29.81 13.19 17.14
C LYS A 116 -30.83 12.82 18.21
N GLN A 117 -30.59 11.76 18.99
CA GLN A 117 -31.45 11.37 20.09
C GLN A 117 -31.40 12.38 21.25
N LEU A 118 -30.19 12.78 21.66
CA LEU A 118 -30.00 13.81 22.68
C LEU A 118 -30.57 15.17 22.24
N GLN A 119 -30.43 15.53 20.96
CA GLN A 119 -31.00 16.76 20.41
C GLN A 119 -32.52 16.84 20.59
N ARG A 120 -33.23 15.72 20.46
CA ARG A 120 -34.69 15.64 20.62
C ARG A 120 -35.14 15.67 22.08
N THR A 121 -34.33 15.14 22.99
CA THR A 121 -34.74 14.83 24.37
C THR A 121 -34.12 15.78 25.41
N ALA A 122 -32.84 16.11 25.23
CA ALA A 122 -32.05 16.96 26.11
C ALA A 122 -30.91 17.67 25.32
N PRO A 123 -31.23 18.65 24.45
CA PRO A 123 -30.24 19.33 23.62
C PRO A 123 -29.15 20.05 24.42
N GLN A 124 -29.42 20.39 25.69
CA GLN A 124 -28.42 20.97 26.60
C GLN A 124 -27.27 20.03 26.96
N PHE A 125 -27.39 18.72 26.69
CA PHE A 125 -26.30 17.75 26.89
C PHE A 125 -25.38 17.59 25.69
N LEU A 126 -25.77 18.13 24.52
CA LEU A 126 -25.00 18.00 23.28
C LEU A 126 -23.57 18.55 23.37
N PRO A 127 -23.28 19.70 24.01
CA PRO A 127 -21.91 20.19 24.11
C PRO A 127 -21.00 19.21 24.85
N SER A 128 -21.41 18.79 26.06
CA SER A 128 -20.64 17.83 26.87
C SER A 128 -20.51 16.45 26.18
N PHE A 129 -21.57 16.00 25.49
CA PHE A 129 -21.54 14.77 24.69
C PHE A 129 -20.50 14.84 23.56
N TRP A 130 -20.52 15.90 22.76
CA TRP A 130 -19.61 16.05 21.63
C TRP A 130 -18.16 16.26 22.07
N GLU A 131 -17.94 16.96 23.19
CA GLU A 131 -16.61 17.04 23.83
C GLU A 131 -16.11 15.66 24.27
N GLU A 132 -16.97 14.85 24.89
CA GLU A 132 -16.60 13.49 25.29
C GLU A 132 -16.33 12.57 24.07
N ALA A 133 -17.13 12.66 23.01
CA ALA A 133 -16.86 11.95 21.76
C ALA A 133 -15.52 12.39 21.14
N GLY A 134 -15.23 13.70 21.16
CA GLY A 134 -13.97 14.25 20.67
C GLY A 134 -12.75 13.73 21.44
N ARG A 135 -12.83 13.62 22.77
CA ARG A 135 -11.77 13.04 23.61
C ARG A 135 -11.50 11.58 23.27
N VAL A 136 -12.54 10.78 23.13
CA VAL A 136 -12.43 9.35 22.76
C VAL A 136 -11.72 9.20 21.40
N VAL A 137 -12.06 10.05 20.45
CA VAL A 137 -11.47 10.03 19.11
C VAL A 137 -10.02 10.52 19.10
N ALA A 138 -9.70 11.52 19.91
CA ALA A 138 -8.33 12.04 20.05
C ALA A 138 -7.36 11.00 20.62
N ASP A 139 -7.80 10.19 21.59
CA ASP A 139 -6.98 9.13 22.20
C ASP A 139 -6.65 7.95 21.25
N GLN A 140 -7.34 7.84 20.11
CA GLN A 140 -7.38 6.62 19.28
C GLN A 140 -7.17 6.86 17.77
N ALA A 141 -6.45 7.93 17.39
CA ALA A 141 -5.83 8.13 16.05
C ALA A 141 -6.54 9.01 14.99
N SER A 142 -7.43 9.96 15.34
CA SER A 142 -7.83 11.01 14.36
C SER A 142 -8.05 12.40 14.96
N SER A 143 -7.03 13.25 14.87
CA SER A 143 -7.12 14.68 15.22
C SER A 143 -8.18 15.43 14.43
N THR A 144 -8.39 15.08 13.15
CA THR A 144 -9.40 15.69 12.27
C THR A 144 -10.83 15.39 12.74
N MET A 145 -11.13 14.15 13.12
CA MET A 145 -12.46 13.77 13.59
C MET A 145 -12.73 14.29 15.00
N ALA A 146 -11.70 14.35 15.86
CA ALA A 146 -11.78 15.02 17.15
C ALA A 146 -12.09 16.52 17.00
N ALA A 147 -11.47 17.21 16.04
CA ALA A 147 -11.79 18.60 15.70
C ALA A 147 -13.23 18.79 15.22
N GLN A 148 -13.77 17.85 14.42
CA GLN A 148 -15.18 17.88 14.03
C GLN A 148 -16.13 17.75 15.23
N CYS A 149 -15.79 16.88 16.19
CA CYS A 149 -16.58 16.73 17.41
C CYS A 149 -16.56 18.02 18.24
N PHE A 150 -15.40 18.64 18.41
CA PHE A 150 -15.28 19.94 19.07
C PHE A 150 -16.14 21.02 18.39
N GLU A 151 -16.09 21.11 17.05
CA GLU A 151 -16.90 22.07 16.31
C GLU A 151 -18.41 21.83 16.48
N LYS A 152 -18.84 20.57 16.53
CA LYS A 152 -20.25 20.19 16.80
C LYS A 152 -20.68 20.57 18.22
N ALA A 153 -19.81 20.46 19.22
CA ALA A 153 -20.09 20.93 20.58
C ALA A 153 -20.39 22.45 20.58
N ARG A 154 -19.49 23.24 19.99
CA ARG A 154 -19.64 24.70 19.87
C ARG A 154 -20.83 25.08 18.98
N GLN A 155 -21.17 24.28 17.97
CA GLN A 155 -22.37 24.48 17.15
C GLN A 155 -23.64 24.26 17.97
N ALA A 156 -23.70 23.25 18.83
CA ALA A 156 -24.85 22.98 19.67
C ALA A 156 -25.13 24.14 20.65
N GLU A 157 -24.09 24.70 21.27
CA GLU A 157 -24.22 25.88 22.13
C GLU A 157 -24.87 27.06 21.42
N ARG A 158 -24.42 27.35 20.19
CA ARG A 158 -24.97 28.42 19.35
C ARG A 158 -26.39 28.14 18.90
N ALA A 159 -26.66 26.92 18.43
CA ALA A 159 -27.95 26.52 17.90
C ALA A 159 -29.05 26.52 18.97
N PHE A 160 -28.73 26.10 20.20
CA PHE A 160 -29.68 26.02 21.31
C PHE A 160 -29.57 27.19 22.30
N LYS A 161 -28.71 28.18 22.03
CA LYS A 161 -28.46 29.35 22.89
C LYS A 161 -28.16 28.96 24.35
N LEU A 162 -27.33 27.93 24.52
CA LEU A 162 -27.01 27.39 25.84
C LEU A 162 -26.10 28.37 26.61
N LYS A 163 -26.24 28.41 27.94
CA LYS A 163 -25.39 29.23 28.80
C LYS A 163 -24.00 28.60 28.88
N ILE A 164 -22.99 29.31 28.37
CA ILE A 164 -21.59 28.87 28.37
C ILE A 164 -20.92 29.43 29.64
N ASN A 165 -20.25 28.58 30.40
CA ASN A 165 -19.31 29.00 31.42
C ASN A 165 -17.95 29.29 30.76
N ALA A 166 -17.47 30.54 30.84
CA ALA A 166 -16.24 30.96 30.17
C ALA A 166 -15.02 30.15 30.65
N ASP A 167 -14.91 29.91 31.95
CA ASP A 167 -13.78 29.19 32.53
C ASP A 167 -13.72 27.71 32.11
N ASP A 168 -14.88 27.09 31.87
CA ASP A 168 -14.96 25.71 31.38
C ASP A 168 -14.71 25.64 29.87
N SER A 169 -15.20 26.63 29.12
CA SER A 169 -14.96 26.76 27.67
C SER A 169 -13.47 26.93 27.38
N ASP A 170 -12.76 27.76 28.14
CA ASP A 170 -11.33 28.01 27.97
C ASP A 170 -10.52 26.75 28.30
N ALA A 171 -10.88 26.03 29.36
CA ALA A 171 -10.24 24.77 29.73
C ALA A 171 -10.40 23.69 28.65
N VAL A 172 -11.60 23.55 28.07
CA VAL A 172 -11.86 22.59 26.98
C VAL A 172 -11.17 23.02 25.68
N PHE A 173 -11.08 24.33 25.40
CA PHE A 173 -10.34 24.82 24.23
C PHE A 173 -8.86 24.48 24.32
N VAL A 174 -8.22 24.73 25.46
CA VAL A 174 -6.81 24.38 25.70
C VAL A 174 -6.60 22.87 25.64
N GLU A 175 -7.51 22.08 26.21
CA GLU A 175 -7.49 20.62 26.13
C GLU A 175 -7.41 20.14 24.68
N PHE A 176 -8.32 20.59 23.82
CA PHE A 176 -8.36 20.17 22.41
C PHE A 176 -7.22 20.74 21.56
N ALA A 177 -6.72 21.94 21.89
CA ALA A 177 -5.54 22.49 21.25
C ALA A 177 -4.30 21.61 21.47
N LEU A 178 -4.10 21.15 22.72
CA LEU A 178 -2.98 20.29 23.09
C LEU A 178 -3.08 18.88 22.51
N LEU A 179 -4.29 18.43 22.18
CA LEU A 179 -4.54 17.17 21.47
C LEU A 179 -4.35 17.29 19.94
N GLY A 180 -3.96 18.46 19.42
CA GLY A 180 -3.92 18.73 17.98
C GLY A 180 -5.30 18.65 17.32
N ALA A 181 -6.37 18.72 18.12
CA ALA A 181 -7.75 18.44 17.72
C ALA A 181 -8.55 19.73 17.46
N LEU A 182 -7.90 20.76 16.90
CA LEU A 182 -8.55 22.00 16.47
C LEU A 182 -8.18 22.31 15.03
N SER A 183 -9.16 22.74 14.22
CA SER A 183 -8.87 23.22 12.88
C SER A 183 -8.33 24.65 12.91
N ALA A 184 -7.54 25.04 11.91
CA ALA A 184 -7.12 26.44 11.72
C ALA A 184 -8.32 27.41 11.69
N LYS A 185 -9.48 26.94 11.20
CA LYS A 185 -10.74 27.71 11.21
C LYS A 185 -11.29 27.89 12.63
N THR A 186 -11.25 26.84 13.46
CA THR A 186 -11.65 26.93 14.88
C THR A 186 -10.74 27.87 15.67
N LEU A 187 -9.43 27.74 15.50
CA LEU A 187 -8.43 28.63 16.11
C LEU A 187 -8.66 30.10 15.72
N SER A 188 -8.90 30.37 14.43
CA SER A 188 -9.20 31.73 13.95
C SER A 188 -10.51 32.28 14.50
N ALA A 189 -11.56 31.45 14.64
CA ALA A 189 -12.83 31.88 15.22
C ALA A 189 -12.68 32.24 16.70
N TYR A 190 -11.95 31.43 17.47
CA TYR A 190 -11.66 31.71 18.87
C TYR A 190 -10.78 32.95 19.04
N ALA A 191 -9.75 33.09 18.20
CA ALA A 191 -8.91 34.27 18.19
C ALA A 191 -9.73 35.55 17.91
N LYS A 192 -10.76 35.49 17.06
CA LYS A 192 -11.69 36.61 16.81
C LYS A 192 -12.52 36.97 18.05
N GLU A 193 -12.95 35.99 18.85
CA GLU A 193 -13.69 36.27 20.09
C GLU A 193 -12.80 36.91 21.16
N ILE A 194 -11.59 36.38 21.37
CA ILE A 194 -10.61 36.99 22.27
C ILE A 194 -10.26 38.41 21.80
N ALA A 195 -10.01 38.59 20.49
CA ALA A 195 -9.74 39.91 19.95
C ALA A 195 -10.90 40.88 20.20
N LYS A 196 -12.16 40.43 20.11
CA LYS A 196 -13.33 41.28 20.40
C LYS A 196 -13.40 41.69 21.88
N GLN A 197 -12.96 40.82 22.79
CA GLN A 197 -12.83 41.15 24.22
C GLN A 197 -11.66 42.10 24.47
N LEU A 198 -10.48 41.83 23.89
CA LEU A 198 -9.31 42.71 23.95
C LEU A 198 -9.59 44.08 23.35
N GLN A 199 -10.36 44.14 22.27
CA GLN A 199 -10.79 45.40 21.65
C GLN A 199 -11.54 46.31 22.63
N ARG A 200 -12.28 45.72 23.58
CA ARG A 200 -13.05 46.47 24.59
C ARG A 200 -12.24 46.81 25.83
N THR A 201 -11.21 46.03 26.14
CA THR A 201 -10.52 46.06 27.45
C THR A 201 -9.09 46.56 27.37
N ALA A 202 -8.35 46.19 26.32
CA ALA A 202 -6.94 46.53 26.13
C ALA A 202 -6.54 46.48 24.63
N PRO A 203 -7.01 47.43 23.80
CA PRO A 203 -6.79 47.43 22.35
C PRO A 203 -5.31 47.53 21.96
N GLN A 204 -4.43 48.02 22.85
CA GLN A 204 -2.99 48.10 22.61
C GLN A 204 -2.31 46.73 22.43
N PHE A 205 -2.90 45.65 22.92
CA PHE A 205 -2.35 44.29 22.76
C PHE A 205 -2.84 43.58 21.49
N LEU A 206 -3.78 44.17 20.74
CA LEU A 206 -4.33 43.56 19.53
C LEU A 206 -3.29 43.24 18.46
N PRO A 207 -2.26 44.07 18.18
CA PRO A 207 -1.26 43.73 17.18
C PRO A 207 -0.48 42.47 17.56
N SER A 208 0.14 42.44 18.74
CA SER A 208 0.91 41.30 19.23
C SER A 208 0.04 40.04 19.38
N PHE A 209 -1.22 40.19 19.81
CA PHE A 209 -2.16 39.09 19.86
C PHE A 209 -2.41 38.47 18.47
N TRP A 210 -2.66 39.30 17.46
CA TRP A 210 -2.90 38.81 16.10
C TRP A 210 -1.63 38.23 15.47
N GLU A 211 -0.45 38.74 15.78
CA GLU A 211 0.83 38.14 15.37
C GLU A 211 1.01 36.74 15.97
N GLU A 212 0.82 36.58 17.29
CA GLU A 212 0.89 35.26 17.94
C GLU A 212 -0.17 34.29 17.41
N ALA A 213 -1.40 34.75 17.20
CA ALA A 213 -2.44 33.94 16.59
C ALA A 213 -2.06 33.50 15.16
N GLY A 214 -1.39 34.38 14.41
CA GLY A 214 -0.86 34.06 13.08
C GLY A 214 0.21 32.99 13.11
N ARG A 215 1.15 33.04 14.07
CA ARG A 215 2.20 32.03 14.27
C ARG A 215 1.61 30.65 14.56
N VAL A 216 0.69 30.57 15.52
CA VAL A 216 0.02 29.32 15.91
C VAL A 216 -0.77 28.72 14.74
N VAL A 217 -1.43 29.56 13.94
CA VAL A 217 -2.21 29.09 12.78
C VAL A 217 -1.31 28.69 11.59
N ALA A 218 -0.16 29.32 11.43
CA ALA A 218 0.83 28.94 10.43
C ALA A 218 1.47 27.57 10.75
N ASP A 219 1.71 27.26 12.03
CA ASP A 219 2.20 25.95 12.50
C ASP A 219 1.22 24.81 12.14
N GLN A 220 -0.08 25.11 12.09
CA GLN A 220 -1.13 24.19 11.60
C GLN A 220 -1.31 24.23 10.06
N ALA A 221 -0.28 24.66 9.33
CA ALA A 221 -0.19 24.72 7.87
C ALA A 221 -1.26 25.58 7.15
N SER A 222 -1.82 26.61 7.79
CA SER A 222 -2.81 27.51 7.17
C SER A 222 -2.26 28.91 6.87
N SER A 223 -1.49 29.01 5.77
CA SER A 223 -0.86 30.27 5.33
C SER A 223 -1.88 31.39 5.03
N SER A 224 -3.05 31.05 4.49
CA SER A 224 -4.12 32.03 4.18
C SER A 224 -4.77 32.64 5.42
N MET A 225 -4.78 31.90 6.54
CA MET A 225 -5.35 32.38 7.79
C MET A 225 -4.31 33.12 8.63
N ALA A 226 -3.04 32.69 8.57
CA ALA A 226 -1.92 33.46 9.09
C ALA A 226 -1.83 34.84 8.41
N ALA A 227 -2.07 34.91 7.09
CA ALA A 227 -2.16 36.16 6.33
C ALA A 227 -3.23 37.12 6.91
N GLN A 228 -4.42 36.59 7.20
CA GLN A 228 -5.51 37.37 7.78
C GLN A 228 -5.18 37.88 9.17
N CYS A 229 -4.48 37.09 9.98
CA CYS A 229 -4.05 37.50 11.31
C CYS A 229 -3.04 38.65 11.20
N PHE A 230 -2.05 38.53 10.32
CA PHE A 230 -1.11 39.61 10.01
C PHE A 230 -1.81 40.90 9.57
N GLU A 231 -2.78 40.81 8.64
CA GLU A 231 -3.54 41.98 8.17
C GLU A 231 -4.33 42.65 9.31
N LYS A 232 -4.90 41.87 10.23
CA LYS A 232 -5.61 42.38 11.39
C LYS A 232 -4.69 43.02 12.42
N ALA A 233 -3.47 42.52 12.60
CA ALA A 233 -2.46 43.16 13.45
C ALA A 233 -2.19 44.57 12.90
N ARG A 234 -1.88 44.69 11.61
CA ARG A 234 -1.65 45.97 10.92
C ARG A 234 -2.91 46.85 10.92
N GLN A 235 -4.11 46.27 10.81
CA GLN A 235 -5.37 47.01 10.91
C GLN A 235 -5.57 47.59 12.32
N ALA A 236 -5.25 46.84 13.36
CA ALA A 236 -5.36 47.31 14.75
C ALA A 236 -4.40 48.48 15.01
N GLU A 237 -3.15 48.40 14.53
CA GLU A 237 -2.18 49.50 14.63
C GLU A 237 -2.72 50.78 13.98
N ARG A 238 -3.28 50.66 12.77
CA ARG A 238 -3.88 51.81 12.05
C ARG A 238 -5.12 52.35 12.76
N ALA A 239 -6.03 51.47 13.20
CA ALA A 239 -7.29 51.85 13.83
C ALA A 239 -7.08 52.56 15.18
N TYR A 240 -6.08 52.12 15.95
CA TYR A 240 -5.80 52.63 17.29
C TYR A 240 -4.58 53.57 17.35
N LYS A 241 -3.94 53.87 16.21
CA LYS A 241 -2.77 54.76 16.09
C LYS A 241 -1.63 54.37 17.04
N LEU A 242 -1.37 53.06 17.15
CA LEU A 242 -0.36 52.53 18.06
C LEU A 242 1.04 52.86 17.55
N LYS A 243 1.97 53.17 18.46
CA LYS A 243 3.36 53.45 18.12
C LYS A 243 4.08 52.13 17.84
N THR A 244 4.48 51.91 16.60
CA THR A 244 5.24 50.73 16.18
C THR A 244 6.73 51.06 16.04
N ASN A 245 7.59 50.12 16.42
CA ASN A 245 9.00 50.15 16.06
C ASN A 245 9.14 49.60 14.63
N ALA A 246 9.79 50.37 13.76
CA ALA A 246 9.92 50.02 12.35
C ALA A 246 10.78 48.76 12.15
N ASP A 247 11.76 48.53 13.02
CA ASP A 247 12.64 47.35 12.91
C ASP A 247 11.92 46.07 13.36
N ASP A 248 11.07 46.16 14.39
CA ASP A 248 10.21 45.04 14.82
C ASP A 248 9.15 44.74 13.75
N SER A 249 8.61 45.79 13.11
CA SER A 249 7.67 45.65 11.98
C SER A 249 8.32 44.92 10.80
N ASP A 250 9.56 45.26 10.46
CA ASP A 250 10.32 44.60 9.39
C ASP A 250 10.62 43.13 9.74
N ALA A 251 10.94 42.82 11.00
CA ALA A 251 11.19 41.45 11.46
C ALA A 251 9.94 40.56 11.37
N VAL A 252 8.80 41.04 11.89
CA VAL A 252 7.51 40.32 11.79
C VAL A 252 7.09 40.16 10.32
N PHE A 253 7.34 41.17 9.49
CA PHE A 253 7.04 41.10 8.07
C PHE A 253 7.84 39.98 7.36
N VAL A 254 9.14 39.87 7.62
CA VAL A 254 9.99 38.78 7.08
C VAL A 254 9.53 37.42 7.60
N GLU A 255 9.24 37.31 8.91
CA GLU A 255 8.74 36.08 9.53
C GLU A 255 7.48 35.56 8.81
N PHE A 256 6.46 36.41 8.66
CA PHE A 256 5.22 36.02 7.98
C PHE A 256 5.42 35.77 6.49
N ALA A 257 6.41 36.41 5.85
CA ALA A 257 6.77 36.10 4.48
C ALA A 257 7.36 34.69 4.34
N LEU A 258 8.19 34.26 5.29
CA LEU A 258 8.80 32.92 5.33
C LEU A 258 7.77 31.84 5.67
N LEU A 259 6.75 32.17 6.46
CA LEU A 259 5.58 31.31 6.70
C LEU A 259 4.64 31.19 5.48
N GLY A 260 4.99 31.82 4.35
CA GLY A 260 4.16 31.84 3.14
C GLY A 260 2.85 32.61 3.29
N ALA A 261 2.71 33.42 4.34
CA ALA A 261 1.48 34.12 4.70
C ALA A 261 1.32 35.48 3.99
N LEU A 262 2.31 35.96 3.24
CA LEU A 262 2.23 37.24 2.53
C LEU A 262 2.08 37.05 1.02
N SER A 263 1.04 37.68 0.46
CA SER A 263 0.80 37.70 -0.98
C SER A 263 1.70 38.72 -1.69
N ALA A 264 1.90 38.54 -3.00
CA ALA A 264 2.54 39.55 -3.87
C ALA A 264 1.89 40.94 -3.71
N LYS A 265 0.57 40.99 -3.60
CA LYS A 265 -0.19 42.24 -3.39
C LYS A 265 0.16 42.91 -2.06
N THR A 266 0.31 42.13 -0.99
CA THR A 266 0.68 42.63 0.35
C THR A 266 2.11 43.18 0.34
N LEU A 267 3.02 42.50 -0.35
CA LEU A 267 4.41 42.95 -0.56
C LEU A 267 4.46 44.30 -1.30
N SER A 268 3.77 44.42 -2.43
CA SER A 268 3.71 45.69 -3.18
C SER A 268 3.02 46.82 -2.42
N ALA A 269 2.02 46.51 -1.58
CA ALA A 269 1.40 47.52 -0.72
C ALA A 269 2.38 48.04 0.33
N TYR A 270 3.17 47.13 0.93
CA TYR A 270 4.18 47.48 1.92
C TYR A 270 5.30 48.35 1.33
N ALA A 271 5.78 48.05 0.12
CA ALA A 271 6.73 48.90 -0.60
C ALA A 271 6.24 50.36 -0.71
N LYS A 272 4.95 50.55 -1.04
CA LYS A 272 4.33 51.88 -1.15
C LYS A 272 4.18 52.58 0.20
N GLU A 273 3.91 51.83 1.27
CA GLU A 273 3.84 52.38 2.64
C GLU A 273 5.23 52.81 3.14
N LEU A 274 6.27 52.00 2.90
CA LEU A 274 7.66 52.36 3.19
C LEU A 274 8.09 53.63 2.45
N ALA A 275 7.75 53.74 1.16
CA ALA A 275 8.04 54.93 0.36
C ALA A 275 7.44 56.21 0.98
N LYS A 276 6.23 56.10 1.57
CA LYS A 276 5.53 57.23 2.19
C LYS A 276 6.06 57.58 3.58
N SER A 277 6.55 56.61 4.34
CA SER A 277 6.87 56.76 5.77
C SER A 277 8.36 56.99 6.06
N ALA A 278 9.27 56.40 5.27
CA ALA A 278 10.72 56.40 5.55
C ALA A 278 11.56 57.25 4.57
N GLY A 279 10.98 57.73 3.46
CA GLY A 279 11.71 58.44 2.39
C GLY A 279 12.46 57.49 1.45
N GLY A 280 12.73 57.93 0.21
CA GLY A 280 13.14 57.04 -0.90
C GLY A 280 14.36 56.15 -0.62
N LYS A 281 15.45 56.70 -0.07
CA LYS A 281 16.68 55.95 0.22
C LYS A 281 16.49 54.86 1.28
N GLU A 282 15.84 55.20 2.38
CA GLU A 282 15.62 54.26 3.49
C GLU A 282 14.56 53.22 3.14
N ALA A 283 13.50 53.62 2.40
CA ALA A 283 12.49 52.70 1.88
C ALA A 283 13.10 51.65 0.93
N TYR A 284 13.97 52.08 0.01
CA TYR A 284 14.67 51.17 -0.89
C TYR A 284 15.56 50.20 -0.12
N ARG A 285 16.42 50.71 0.78
CA ARG A 285 17.33 49.88 1.61
C ARG A 285 16.57 48.82 2.40
N ARG A 286 15.50 49.20 3.10
CA ARG A 286 14.67 48.29 3.90
C ARG A 286 13.95 47.26 3.03
N TYR A 287 13.31 47.70 1.95
CA TYR A 287 12.56 46.80 1.09
C TYR A 287 13.46 45.77 0.39
N ARG A 288 14.62 46.19 -0.14
CA ARG A 288 15.63 45.28 -0.72
C ARG A 288 16.07 44.23 0.29
N ALA A 289 16.39 44.64 1.53
CA ALA A 289 16.80 43.72 2.59
C ALA A 289 15.72 42.68 2.92
N ILE A 290 14.45 43.06 2.91
CA ILE A 290 13.32 42.13 3.12
C ILE A 290 13.21 41.13 1.98
N ILE A 291 13.28 41.59 0.73
CA ILE A 291 13.20 40.72 -0.45
C ILE A 291 14.34 39.70 -0.49
N VAL A 292 15.56 40.14 -0.21
CA VAL A 292 16.73 39.26 -0.13
C VAL A 292 16.58 38.25 1.01
N LYS A 293 16.26 38.68 2.24
CA LYS A 293 16.07 37.77 3.38
C LYS A 293 14.99 36.72 3.10
N ARG A 294 13.90 37.15 2.45
CA ARG A 294 12.81 36.27 2.03
C ARG A 294 13.30 35.23 1.02
N ALA A 295 14.09 35.64 0.03
CA ALA A 295 14.66 34.74 -0.96
C ALA A 295 15.65 33.75 -0.34
N LEU A 296 16.57 34.23 0.51
CA LEU A 296 17.53 33.41 1.24
C LEU A 296 16.85 32.41 2.19
N GLY A 297 15.71 32.77 2.77
CA GLY A 297 14.87 31.85 3.55
C GLY A 297 14.02 30.88 2.72
N GLY A 298 14.26 30.78 1.40
CA GLY A 298 13.67 29.74 0.53
C GLY A 298 12.42 30.14 -0.24
N MET A 299 11.94 31.39 -0.10
CA MET A 299 10.75 31.85 -0.80
C MET A 299 11.10 32.42 -2.19
N PRO A 300 10.40 32.05 -3.28
CA PRO A 300 10.75 32.51 -4.62
C PRO A 300 10.48 34.01 -4.81
N PRO A 301 11.28 34.73 -5.61
CA PRO A 301 10.92 36.07 -6.12
C PRO A 301 9.47 36.10 -6.61
N TYR A 302 8.75 37.20 -6.33
CA TYR A 302 7.33 37.31 -6.66
C TYR A 302 7.10 38.17 -7.92
N SER A 303 5.95 37.97 -8.58
CA SER A 303 5.55 38.77 -9.75
C SER A 303 5.33 40.24 -9.37
N GLY A 304 5.94 41.17 -10.12
CA GLY A 304 5.92 42.61 -9.81
C GLY A 304 7.05 43.13 -8.91
N MET A 305 7.90 42.25 -8.37
CA MET A 305 9.05 42.64 -7.53
C MET A 305 9.96 43.67 -8.19
N GLY A 306 10.33 43.45 -9.46
CA GLY A 306 11.22 44.38 -10.17
C GLY A 306 10.60 45.76 -10.36
N LYS A 307 9.29 45.84 -10.57
CA LYS A 307 8.58 47.12 -10.66
C LYS A 307 8.64 47.90 -9.34
N ASP A 308 8.40 47.22 -8.22
CA ASP A 308 8.39 47.85 -6.90
C ASP A 308 9.81 48.33 -6.52
N LEU A 309 10.84 47.50 -6.73
CA LEU A 309 12.23 47.85 -6.42
C LEU A 309 12.76 48.98 -7.32
N ARG A 310 12.52 48.95 -8.64
CA ARG A 310 12.93 50.04 -9.54
C ARG A 310 12.25 51.36 -9.20
N SER A 311 10.97 51.33 -8.84
CA SER A 311 10.25 52.54 -8.41
C SER A 311 10.85 53.14 -7.13
N LEU A 312 11.25 52.30 -6.17
CA LEU A 312 11.91 52.74 -4.94
C LEU A 312 13.34 53.25 -5.20
N ALA A 313 14.11 52.56 -6.06
CA ALA A 313 15.45 52.99 -6.47
C ALA A 313 15.41 54.35 -7.17
N GLN A 314 14.44 54.58 -8.05
CA GLN A 314 14.23 55.87 -8.70
C GLN A 314 13.89 56.96 -7.69
N ALA A 315 13.00 56.68 -6.72
CA ALA A 315 12.66 57.60 -5.64
C ALA A 315 13.85 57.89 -4.69
N ALA A 316 14.82 56.97 -4.62
CA ALA A 316 16.07 57.13 -3.86
C ALA A 316 17.15 57.92 -4.62
N GLY A 317 16.98 58.17 -5.93
CA GLY A 317 18.01 58.73 -6.81
C GLY A 317 19.16 57.74 -7.07
N ALA A 318 18.92 56.43 -6.92
CA ALA A 318 19.91 55.39 -7.18
C ALA A 318 19.98 55.03 -8.68
N ASN A 319 21.12 54.49 -9.12
CA ASN A 319 21.23 53.95 -10.47
C ASN A 319 20.50 52.59 -10.53
N ALA A 320 19.30 52.59 -11.11
CA ALA A 320 18.46 51.39 -11.20
C ALA A 320 19.16 50.18 -11.86
N GLU A 321 20.07 50.43 -12.81
CA GLU A 321 20.78 49.36 -13.52
C GLU A 321 21.83 48.68 -12.64
N ALA A 322 22.62 49.47 -11.88
CA ALA A 322 23.59 48.94 -10.93
C ALA A 322 22.92 48.24 -9.74
N GLU A 323 21.76 48.74 -9.33
CA GLU A 323 20.94 48.14 -8.28
C GLU A 323 20.31 46.81 -8.71
N ASP A 324 19.82 46.71 -9.95
CA ASP A 324 19.32 45.46 -10.53
C ASP A 324 20.46 44.41 -10.64
N ASP A 325 21.67 44.81 -11.06
CA ASP A 325 22.85 43.93 -11.11
C ASP A 325 23.18 43.36 -9.73
N ALA A 326 23.29 44.22 -8.72
CA ALA A 326 23.61 43.81 -7.35
C ALA A 326 22.49 42.96 -6.73
N LEU A 327 21.23 43.25 -7.04
CA LEU A 327 20.09 42.46 -6.57
C LEU A 327 20.08 41.06 -7.19
N VAL A 328 20.19 40.96 -8.51
CA VAL A 328 20.10 39.68 -9.21
C VAL A 328 21.29 38.79 -8.88
N ALA A 329 22.49 39.35 -8.73
CA ALA A 329 23.68 38.62 -8.27
C ALA A 329 23.49 38.02 -6.86
N GLU A 330 22.74 38.69 -5.98
CA GLU A 330 22.44 38.16 -4.64
C GLU A 330 21.27 37.15 -4.66
N LEU A 331 20.27 37.36 -5.54
CA LEU A 331 19.11 36.49 -5.66
C LEU A 331 19.39 35.16 -6.39
N VAL A 332 20.37 35.11 -7.29
CA VAL A 332 20.71 33.86 -8.00
C VAL A 332 21.24 32.78 -7.04
N ASP A 333 21.78 33.19 -5.89
CA ASP A 333 22.25 32.31 -4.82
C ASP A 333 21.12 31.83 -3.89
N ALA A 334 19.93 32.40 -4.02
CA ALA A 334 18.83 32.11 -3.13
C ALA A 334 18.22 30.72 -3.39
N PRO A 335 17.99 29.88 -2.36
CA PRO A 335 17.43 28.53 -2.52
C PRO A 335 16.07 28.49 -3.24
N GLY A 336 15.29 29.57 -3.12
CA GLY A 336 13.96 29.69 -3.74
C GLY A 336 13.97 30.12 -5.21
N VAL A 337 15.10 30.54 -5.78
CA VAL A 337 15.14 31.21 -7.09
C VAL A 337 14.67 30.30 -8.23
N GLY A 338 14.95 28.99 -8.16
CA GLY A 338 14.49 28.02 -9.15
C GLY A 338 12.96 27.94 -9.28
N LYS A 339 12.21 28.38 -8.25
CA LYS A 339 10.73 28.43 -8.26
C LYS A 339 10.17 29.80 -8.66
N ALA A 340 11.02 30.74 -9.07
CA ALA A 340 10.59 32.07 -9.51
C ALA A 340 9.65 31.97 -10.72
N PRO A 341 8.66 32.87 -10.84
CA PRO A 341 7.75 32.90 -11.99
C PRO A 341 8.52 33.20 -13.27
N ILE A 342 7.99 32.76 -14.43
CA ILE A 342 8.59 33.03 -15.75
C ILE A 342 8.90 34.53 -15.94
N GLU A 343 8.01 35.41 -15.45
CA GLU A 343 8.17 36.87 -15.50
C GLU A 343 9.46 37.37 -14.84
N PHE A 344 9.94 36.73 -13.76
CA PHE A 344 11.21 37.10 -13.13
C PHE A 344 12.37 36.85 -14.10
N TRP A 345 12.42 35.65 -14.68
CA TRP A 345 13.47 35.25 -15.61
C TRP A 345 13.47 36.11 -16.88
N THR A 346 12.29 36.45 -17.41
CA THR A 346 12.20 37.31 -18.59
C THR A 346 12.54 38.77 -18.27
N THR A 347 12.09 39.31 -17.13
CA THR A 347 12.36 40.70 -16.73
C THR A 347 13.84 40.97 -16.45
N TYR A 348 14.55 39.99 -15.93
CA TYR A 348 15.96 40.10 -15.56
C TYR A 348 16.91 39.37 -16.51
N ARG A 349 16.42 38.91 -17.68
CA ARG A 349 17.24 38.16 -18.65
C ARG A 349 18.52 38.90 -19.04
N ASP A 350 18.40 40.16 -19.46
CA ASP A 350 19.55 40.95 -19.93
C ASP A 350 20.54 41.25 -18.81
N VAL A 351 20.02 41.42 -17.58
CA VAL A 351 20.83 41.55 -16.37
C VAL A 351 21.63 40.27 -16.16
N LEU A 352 20.97 39.10 -16.13
CA LEU A 352 21.60 37.78 -15.98
C LEU A 352 22.67 37.52 -17.05
N VAL A 353 22.41 37.85 -18.32
CA VAL A 353 23.41 37.75 -19.40
C VAL A 353 24.62 38.62 -19.11
N ARG A 354 24.40 39.89 -18.77
CA ARG A 354 25.47 40.86 -18.52
C ARG A 354 26.33 40.48 -17.31
N ILE A 355 25.72 40.18 -16.16
CA ILE A 355 26.46 39.79 -14.95
C ILE A 355 27.11 38.41 -15.10
N GLY A 356 26.49 37.49 -15.85
CA GLY A 356 27.05 36.17 -16.15
C GLY A 356 28.30 36.24 -17.03
N LYS A 357 28.31 37.12 -18.03
CA LYS A 357 29.52 37.38 -18.84
C LYS A 357 30.67 37.95 -18.01
N ALA A 358 30.35 38.82 -17.05
CA ALA A 358 31.35 39.49 -16.22
C ALA A 358 31.86 38.62 -15.04
N THR A 359 31.04 37.69 -14.52
CA THR A 359 31.26 37.08 -13.20
C THR A 359 31.20 35.54 -13.27
N PRO A 360 32.33 34.82 -13.11
CA PRO A 360 32.37 33.36 -13.12
C PRO A 360 31.48 32.69 -12.07
N GLU A 361 31.35 33.29 -10.89
CA GLU A 361 30.53 32.78 -9.79
C GLU A 361 29.05 32.74 -10.20
N VAL A 362 28.56 33.76 -10.92
CA VAL A 362 27.18 33.76 -11.44
C VAL A 362 26.96 32.62 -12.43
N ARG A 363 27.92 32.37 -13.33
CA ARG A 363 27.83 31.23 -14.27
C ARG A 363 27.76 29.89 -13.54
N ALA A 364 28.59 29.72 -12.49
CA ALA A 364 28.55 28.52 -11.65
C ALA A 364 27.19 28.31 -10.99
N ARG A 365 26.55 29.40 -10.54
CA ARG A 365 25.22 29.35 -9.93
C ARG A 365 24.13 29.04 -10.94
N LEU A 366 24.17 29.67 -12.12
CA LEU A 366 23.23 29.38 -13.20
C LEU A 366 23.26 27.90 -13.59
N ARG A 367 24.44 27.27 -13.71
CA ARG A 367 24.54 25.82 -13.99
C ARG A 367 23.93 24.92 -12.91
N ALA A 368 23.85 25.38 -11.67
CA ALA A 368 23.30 24.64 -10.54
C ALA A 368 21.77 24.78 -10.43
N ILE A 369 21.17 25.74 -11.14
CA ILE A 369 19.73 26.00 -11.09
C ILE A 369 19.01 25.16 -12.15
N TRP A 370 17.91 24.54 -11.73
CA TRP A 370 16.99 23.79 -12.59
C TRP A 370 15.60 24.40 -12.43
N PRO A 371 15.27 25.47 -13.17
CA PRO A 371 14.10 26.27 -12.83
C PRO A 371 12.79 25.52 -13.14
N VAL A 372 11.93 25.44 -12.14
CA VAL A 372 10.55 24.91 -12.24
C VAL A 372 9.61 26.06 -11.88
N PRO A 373 9.33 26.97 -12.83
CA PRO A 373 8.61 28.19 -12.54
C PRO A 373 7.19 27.90 -12.06
N ARG A 374 6.72 28.66 -11.06
CA ARG A 374 5.34 28.58 -10.55
C ARG A 374 4.38 29.39 -11.42
N GLY A 375 3.25 28.78 -11.77
CA GLY A 375 2.22 29.38 -12.62
C GLY A 375 2.52 29.20 -14.12
N GLY A 376 1.58 29.60 -14.98
CA GLY A 376 1.64 29.38 -16.44
C GLY A 376 0.98 28.07 -16.87
N THR A 377 0.83 27.89 -18.19
CA THR A 377 0.35 26.63 -18.79
C THR A 377 1.52 25.65 -18.99
N ASP A 378 1.23 24.38 -19.24
CA ASP A 378 2.26 23.37 -19.53
C ASP A 378 3.12 23.78 -20.73
N GLU A 379 2.48 24.31 -21.78
CA GLU A 379 3.18 24.76 -22.99
C GLU A 379 4.15 25.91 -22.68
N SER A 380 3.75 26.85 -21.82
CA SER A 380 4.63 27.97 -21.42
C SER A 380 5.82 27.51 -20.59
N ARG A 381 5.66 26.46 -19.78
CA ARG A 381 6.73 25.88 -18.96
C ARG A 381 7.71 25.09 -19.83
N GLU A 382 7.22 24.33 -20.80
CA GLU A 382 8.07 23.64 -21.77
C GLU A 382 8.84 24.64 -22.65
N ALA A 383 8.17 25.67 -23.18
CA ALA A 383 8.84 26.72 -23.97
C ALA A 383 9.91 27.47 -23.16
N PHE A 384 9.70 27.65 -21.85
CA PHE A 384 10.67 28.29 -20.98
C PHE A 384 11.98 27.51 -20.87
N LYS A 385 11.95 26.16 -20.93
CA LYS A 385 13.18 25.34 -20.86
C LYS A 385 14.16 25.70 -21.98
N ALA A 386 13.68 25.88 -23.21
CA ALA A 386 14.50 26.33 -24.32
C ALA A 386 15.13 27.71 -24.05
N THR A 387 14.33 28.65 -23.54
CA THR A 387 14.81 30.01 -23.20
C THR A 387 15.86 30.00 -22.07
N TRP A 388 15.72 29.10 -21.10
CA TRP A 388 16.71 28.91 -20.05
C TRP A 388 18.04 28.38 -20.59
N LEU A 389 18.00 27.42 -21.51
CA LEU A 389 19.23 26.90 -22.14
C LEU A 389 19.92 27.97 -22.98
N ASP A 390 19.17 28.80 -23.71
CA ASP A 390 19.74 29.95 -24.43
C ASP A 390 20.41 30.96 -23.49
N LEU A 391 19.84 31.19 -22.30
CA LEU A 391 20.48 32.01 -21.28
C LEU A 391 21.83 31.42 -20.81
N LEU A 392 21.91 30.10 -20.60
CA LEU A 392 23.17 29.45 -20.24
C LEU A 392 24.23 29.58 -21.34
N VAL A 393 23.82 29.53 -22.61
CA VAL A 393 24.72 29.77 -23.75
C VAL A 393 25.19 31.22 -23.79
N GLU A 394 24.27 32.19 -23.75
CA GLU A 394 24.61 33.62 -23.86
C GLU A 394 25.46 34.13 -22.71
N THR A 395 25.34 33.52 -21.53
CA THR A 395 26.18 33.83 -20.36
C THR A 395 27.57 33.21 -20.45
N GLY A 396 27.82 32.24 -21.33
CA GLY A 396 29.03 31.41 -21.34
C GLY A 396 29.05 30.36 -20.24
N ALA A 397 27.90 30.08 -19.60
CA ALA A 397 27.84 29.15 -18.48
C ALA A 397 28.13 27.71 -18.91
N LEU A 398 27.77 27.32 -20.14
CA LEU A 398 28.05 25.98 -20.66
C LEU A 398 29.53 25.75 -20.99
N ASP A 399 30.27 26.79 -21.38
CA ASP A 399 31.70 26.70 -21.68
C ASP A 399 32.52 26.36 -20.43
N ASP A 400 32.03 26.79 -19.26
CA ASP A 400 32.66 26.64 -17.95
C ASP A 400 32.14 25.43 -17.14
N LEU A 401 31.60 24.40 -17.82
CA LEU A 401 31.20 23.16 -17.15
C LEU A 401 32.42 22.49 -16.49
N PRO A 402 32.37 22.10 -15.20
CA PRO A 402 33.46 21.40 -14.55
C PRO A 402 33.60 19.97 -15.10
N ASP A 403 34.83 19.42 -15.04
CA ASP A 403 35.06 18.00 -15.37
C ASP A 403 34.47 17.07 -14.29
N ASP A 404 34.48 17.49 -13.02
CA ASP A 404 33.86 16.74 -11.94
C ASP A 404 32.33 16.81 -12.05
N GLY A 405 31.69 15.63 -12.14
CA GLY A 405 30.24 15.50 -12.29
C GLY A 405 29.67 15.92 -13.65
N LEU A 406 30.48 16.05 -14.71
CA LEU A 406 30.02 16.42 -16.06
C LEU A 406 28.94 15.46 -16.58
N GLY A 407 29.12 14.16 -16.40
CA GLY A 407 28.13 13.14 -16.80
C GLY A 407 26.82 13.25 -16.02
N ALA A 408 26.88 13.51 -14.71
CA ALA A 408 25.71 13.72 -13.86
C ALA A 408 24.97 15.01 -14.24
N TRP A 409 25.70 16.08 -14.57
CA TRP A 409 25.11 17.32 -15.04
C TRP A 409 24.40 17.13 -16.39
N MET A 410 25.02 16.41 -17.34
CA MET A 410 24.40 16.10 -18.63
C MET A 410 23.14 15.24 -18.46
N SER A 411 23.18 14.23 -17.58
CA SER A 411 22.03 13.39 -17.25
C SER A 411 20.86 14.22 -16.72
N ARG A 412 21.16 15.20 -15.86
CA ARG A 412 20.15 16.11 -15.31
C ARG A 412 19.62 17.09 -16.35
N LEU A 413 20.44 17.51 -17.31
CA LEU A 413 20.01 18.30 -18.46
C LEU A 413 19.04 17.52 -19.34
N ILE A 414 19.33 16.25 -19.65
CA ILE A 414 18.44 15.38 -20.42
C ILE A 414 17.09 15.24 -19.70
N LYS A 415 17.11 14.95 -18.39
CA LYS A 415 15.89 14.87 -17.58
C LYS A 415 15.09 16.17 -17.58
N PHE A 416 15.76 17.31 -17.50
CA PHE A 416 15.13 18.62 -17.43
C PHE A 416 14.49 19.05 -18.77
N ALA A 417 15.25 18.93 -19.87
CA ALA A 417 14.93 19.53 -21.16
C ALA A 417 14.56 18.55 -22.27
N GLY A 418 14.66 17.24 -22.03
CA GLY A 418 14.23 16.18 -22.94
C GLY A 418 14.77 16.35 -24.36
N THR A 419 13.85 16.51 -25.31
CA THR A 419 14.08 16.62 -26.76
C THR A 419 14.45 18.01 -27.25
N ALA A 420 14.69 18.99 -26.36
CA ALA A 420 15.06 20.32 -26.81
C ALA A 420 16.33 20.24 -27.69
N PRO A 421 16.38 20.88 -28.88
CA PRO A 421 17.52 20.77 -29.80
C PRO A 421 18.88 21.07 -29.14
N ARG A 422 18.88 21.97 -28.16
CA ARG A 422 20.06 22.36 -27.39
C ARG A 422 20.65 21.23 -26.54
N VAL A 423 19.87 20.22 -26.17
CA VAL A 423 20.36 19.03 -25.45
C VAL A 423 21.29 18.22 -26.35
N GLU A 424 20.90 17.95 -27.60
CA GLU A 424 21.75 17.26 -28.57
C GLU A 424 23.01 18.06 -28.91
N GLU A 425 22.88 19.37 -29.13
CA GLU A 425 24.03 20.25 -29.38
C GLU A 425 25.03 20.22 -28.22
N THR A 426 24.53 20.30 -26.98
CA THR A 426 25.36 20.25 -25.77
C THR A 426 26.05 18.89 -25.65
N LEU A 427 25.32 17.79 -25.86
CA LEU A 427 25.89 16.43 -25.82
C LEU A 427 27.03 16.29 -26.84
N ARG A 428 26.85 16.74 -28.09
CA ARG A 428 27.89 16.71 -29.12
C ARG A 428 29.12 17.55 -28.72
N ALA A 429 28.89 18.73 -28.14
CA ALA A 429 29.97 19.63 -27.72
C ALA A 429 30.83 19.03 -26.58
N ILE A 430 30.21 18.37 -25.61
CA ILE A 430 30.92 17.84 -24.44
C ILE A 430 31.30 16.36 -24.56
N ALA A 431 30.81 15.63 -25.55
CA ALA A 431 31.10 14.20 -25.73
C ALA A 431 32.59 13.85 -25.70
N PRO A 432 33.51 14.58 -26.39
CA PRO A 432 34.94 14.29 -26.29
C PRO A 432 35.49 14.37 -24.86
N ARG A 433 34.93 15.26 -24.03
CA ARG A 433 35.29 15.39 -22.61
C ARG A 433 34.71 14.24 -21.78
N LEU A 434 33.44 13.90 -21.99
CA LEU A 434 32.78 12.77 -21.31
C LEU A 434 33.52 11.45 -21.57
N THR A 435 33.84 11.15 -22.83
CA THR A 435 34.61 9.95 -23.21
C THR A 435 36.00 9.93 -22.59
N LYS A 436 36.71 11.07 -22.57
CA LYS A 436 38.03 11.17 -21.94
C LYS A 436 37.98 10.95 -20.43
N LEU A 437 36.92 11.43 -19.76
CA LEU A 437 36.73 11.32 -18.32
C LEU A 437 36.16 9.95 -17.89
N GLY A 438 35.62 9.16 -18.83
CA GLY A 438 34.93 7.91 -18.51
C GLY A 438 33.69 8.12 -17.63
N GLN A 439 32.97 9.23 -17.83
CA GLN A 439 31.79 9.56 -17.04
C GLN A 439 30.52 9.17 -17.81
N PRO A 440 29.72 8.21 -17.31
CA PRO A 440 28.51 7.80 -18.00
C PRO A 440 27.39 8.83 -17.89
N ILE A 441 26.42 8.76 -18.80
CA ILE A 441 25.20 9.56 -18.76
C ILE A 441 23.94 8.69 -18.71
N ALA A 442 22.91 9.14 -17.99
CA ALA A 442 21.58 8.58 -18.04
C ALA A 442 20.72 9.37 -19.04
N VAL A 443 20.00 8.64 -19.91
CA VAL A 443 19.12 9.20 -20.95
C VAL A 443 17.65 9.19 -20.53
N LEU A 444 17.37 9.44 -19.25
CA LEU A 444 16.02 9.46 -18.70
C LEU A 444 15.35 10.80 -19.00
N VAL A 445 14.16 10.75 -19.61
CA VAL A 445 13.28 11.89 -19.87
C VAL A 445 11.95 11.69 -19.14
N GLY A 446 11.28 12.79 -18.77
CA GLY A 446 9.98 12.72 -18.12
C GLY A 446 9.87 13.59 -16.87
N SER A 447 8.80 13.38 -16.12
CA SER A 447 8.46 14.16 -14.92
C SER A 447 8.79 13.40 -13.63
N GLU A 448 8.54 14.01 -12.47
CA GLU A 448 8.66 13.36 -11.16
C GLU A 448 7.80 12.08 -11.02
N TRP A 449 6.75 11.93 -11.84
CA TRP A 449 5.79 10.84 -11.74
C TRP A 449 5.99 9.74 -12.79
N SER A 450 6.79 9.98 -13.83
CA SER A 450 7.02 9.03 -14.93
C SER A 450 8.31 9.37 -15.65
N GLU A 451 9.25 8.42 -15.68
CA GLU A 451 10.56 8.53 -16.33
C GLU A 451 10.69 7.42 -17.39
N GLU A 452 11.17 7.77 -18.57
CA GLU A 452 11.36 6.86 -19.70
C GLU A 452 12.76 7.08 -20.29
N LEU A 453 13.34 6.03 -20.88
CA LEU A 453 14.59 6.12 -21.62
C LEU A 453 14.34 6.75 -22.99
N HIS A 454 15.16 7.71 -23.37
CA HIS A 454 15.08 8.38 -24.66
C HIS A 454 15.95 7.68 -25.71
N LEU A 455 15.33 6.98 -26.66
CA LEU A 455 16.03 6.12 -27.60
C LEU A 455 17.01 6.87 -28.53
N ASP A 456 16.61 7.99 -29.14
CA ASP A 456 17.50 8.74 -30.03
C ASP A 456 18.72 9.34 -29.30
N LEU A 457 18.56 9.73 -28.03
CA LEU A 457 19.67 10.25 -27.21
C LEU A 457 20.59 9.11 -26.77
N ALA A 458 20.06 7.91 -26.49
CA ALA A 458 20.86 6.71 -26.24
C ALA A 458 21.71 6.37 -27.47
N GLU A 459 21.09 6.32 -28.65
CA GLU A 459 21.78 6.04 -29.91
C GLU A 459 22.84 7.11 -30.23
N LEU A 460 22.51 8.40 -30.03
CA LEU A 460 23.46 9.50 -30.21
C LEU A 460 24.65 9.42 -29.23
N ALA A 461 24.41 9.10 -27.96
CA ALA A 461 25.47 8.98 -26.95
C ALA A 461 26.46 7.87 -27.35
N LEU A 462 25.93 6.69 -27.72
CA LEU A 462 26.74 5.56 -28.19
C LEU A 462 27.45 5.88 -29.51
N GLU A 463 26.81 6.62 -30.42
CA GLU A 463 27.42 7.12 -31.67
C GLU A 463 28.66 7.99 -31.40
N LEU A 464 28.59 8.83 -30.37
CA LEU A 464 29.66 9.73 -29.96
C LEU A 464 30.73 9.06 -29.08
N GLY A 465 30.56 7.78 -28.72
CA GLY A 465 31.45 7.06 -27.81
C GLY A 465 31.32 7.48 -26.34
N VAL A 466 30.16 8.00 -25.94
CA VAL A 466 29.82 8.32 -24.55
C VAL A 466 29.19 7.10 -23.90
N GLU A 467 29.68 6.73 -22.72
CA GLU A 467 29.15 5.60 -21.96
C GLU A 467 27.76 5.92 -21.39
N LEU A 468 26.84 4.95 -21.44
CA LEU A 468 25.54 5.05 -20.79
C LEU A 468 25.59 4.44 -19.38
N ALA A 469 24.88 5.07 -18.45
CA ALA A 469 24.64 4.52 -17.11
C ALA A 469 23.79 3.23 -17.21
N ASP A 470 23.88 2.34 -16.22
CA ASP A 470 23.06 1.13 -16.22
C ASP A 470 21.56 1.48 -16.13
N PRO A 471 20.70 0.94 -17.01
CA PRO A 471 19.26 1.14 -16.90
C PRO A 471 18.71 0.35 -15.71
N ARG A 472 17.76 0.94 -14.97
CA ARG A 472 17.04 0.25 -13.89
C ARG A 472 16.05 -0.76 -14.47
N GLU A 473 15.58 -1.70 -13.65
CA GLU A 473 14.64 -2.74 -14.10
C GLU A 473 13.31 -2.15 -14.62
N GLN A 474 12.83 -1.08 -13.99
CA GLN A 474 11.62 -0.34 -14.37
C GLN A 474 11.80 0.62 -15.55
N ASP A 475 13.04 0.93 -15.95
CA ASP A 475 13.29 1.89 -17.01
C ASP A 475 12.91 1.28 -18.36
N ASP A 476 12.12 2.01 -19.15
CA ASP A 476 11.65 1.57 -20.46
C ASP A 476 11.86 2.63 -21.52
N PHE A 477 12.15 2.21 -22.75
CA PHE A 477 12.21 3.14 -23.88
C PHE A 477 10.82 3.62 -24.29
N THR A 478 10.78 4.90 -24.67
CA THR A 478 9.62 5.54 -25.28
C THR A 478 9.68 5.48 -26.81
N ILE A 479 8.53 5.30 -27.47
CA ILE A 479 8.42 5.26 -28.94
C ILE A 479 8.06 6.63 -29.54
N GLU A 480 7.85 7.67 -28.72
CA GLU A 480 7.37 8.97 -29.22
C GLU A 480 8.39 9.73 -30.06
N TRP A 481 9.69 9.51 -29.82
CA TRP A 481 10.78 10.28 -30.45
C TRP A 481 11.81 9.36 -31.09
N VAL A 482 11.39 8.67 -32.16
CA VAL A 482 12.22 7.73 -32.91
C VAL A 482 12.52 8.29 -34.30
N THR A 483 13.61 9.04 -34.41
CA THR A 483 14.12 9.57 -35.68
C THR A 483 15.38 8.84 -36.15
N ARG A 484 16.08 8.14 -35.25
CA ARG A 484 17.32 7.42 -35.54
C ARG A 484 17.09 5.90 -35.63
N ASP A 485 18.00 5.23 -36.32
CA ASP A 485 18.05 3.77 -36.34
C ASP A 485 18.91 3.28 -35.15
N PRO A 486 18.32 2.57 -34.16
CA PRO A 486 18.97 2.28 -32.88
C PRO A 486 19.93 1.08 -32.96
N VAL A 487 20.83 1.08 -33.94
CA VAL A 487 21.75 -0.04 -34.22
C VAL A 487 22.79 -0.23 -33.12
N ARG A 488 23.23 0.83 -32.44
CA ARG A 488 24.19 0.73 -31.33
C ARG A 488 23.51 0.35 -30.04
N VAL A 489 22.31 0.88 -29.80
CA VAL A 489 21.48 0.44 -28.67
C VAL A 489 21.16 -1.06 -28.76
N ALA A 490 20.86 -1.56 -29.97
CA ALA A 490 20.65 -2.99 -30.19
C ALA A 490 21.91 -3.85 -29.96
N ALA A 491 23.11 -3.27 -30.13
CA ALA A 491 24.38 -3.94 -29.89
C ALA A 491 24.92 -3.78 -28.44
N ASP A 492 24.28 -2.97 -27.61
CA ASP A 492 24.64 -2.82 -26.19
C ASP A 492 23.94 -3.88 -25.34
N ASP A 493 24.69 -4.71 -24.61
CA ASP A 493 24.16 -5.84 -23.84
C ASP A 493 23.12 -5.44 -22.78
N ARG A 494 23.19 -4.22 -22.24
CA ARG A 494 22.29 -3.73 -21.18
C ARG A 494 21.02 -3.15 -21.78
N TYR A 495 21.17 -2.33 -22.81
CA TYR A 495 20.06 -1.61 -23.42
C TYR A 495 19.32 -2.40 -24.51
N SER A 496 19.94 -3.41 -25.12
CA SER A 496 19.28 -4.32 -26.07
C SER A 496 18.03 -4.96 -25.48
N LYS A 497 18.08 -5.41 -24.23
CA LYS A 497 16.92 -5.98 -23.51
C LYS A 497 15.76 -4.99 -23.39
N LYS A 498 16.06 -3.73 -23.12
CA LYS A 498 15.07 -2.64 -23.04
C LYS A 498 14.47 -2.34 -24.41
N LEU A 499 15.30 -2.37 -25.45
CA LEU A 499 14.87 -2.20 -26.84
C LEU A 499 13.95 -3.36 -27.29
N VAL A 500 14.31 -4.60 -26.97
CA VAL A 500 13.50 -5.80 -27.22
C VAL A 500 12.15 -5.70 -26.53
N ALA A 501 12.12 -5.31 -25.25
CA ALA A 501 10.87 -5.12 -24.51
C ALA A 501 9.98 -4.03 -25.11
N MET A 502 10.56 -2.90 -25.52
CA MET A 502 9.82 -1.83 -26.20
C MET A 502 9.24 -2.31 -27.54
N VAL A 503 10.04 -2.99 -28.38
CA VAL A 503 9.58 -3.52 -29.67
C VAL A 503 8.46 -4.55 -29.46
N ALA A 504 8.61 -5.46 -28.49
CA ALA A 504 7.62 -6.49 -28.21
C ALA A 504 6.24 -5.94 -27.81
N ARG A 505 6.19 -4.80 -27.10
CA ARG A 505 4.93 -4.11 -26.75
C ARG A 505 4.20 -3.56 -27.96
N GLY A 506 4.95 -3.11 -28.96
CA GLY A 506 4.44 -2.51 -30.19
C GLY A 506 4.16 -3.47 -31.33
N MET A 507 4.67 -4.70 -31.26
CA MET A 507 4.49 -5.68 -32.32
C MET A 507 3.00 -5.98 -32.55
N GLY A 508 2.59 -5.94 -33.82
CA GLY A 508 1.20 -6.15 -34.24
C GLY A 508 0.33 -4.90 -34.21
N ASP A 509 0.79 -3.79 -33.62
CA ASP A 509 0.11 -2.49 -33.70
C ASP A 509 0.53 -1.73 -34.97
N LYS A 510 -0.45 -1.35 -35.80
CA LYS A 510 -0.17 -0.75 -37.12
C LYS A 510 0.56 0.59 -37.02
N ASP A 511 0.22 1.42 -36.04
CA ASP A 511 0.79 2.75 -35.89
C ASP A 511 2.24 2.65 -35.38
N GLN A 512 2.49 1.74 -34.43
CA GLN A 512 3.85 1.47 -33.96
C GLN A 512 4.72 0.81 -35.05
N GLU A 513 4.21 -0.19 -35.76
CA GLU A 513 4.94 -0.82 -36.88
C GLU A 513 5.34 0.20 -37.95
N HIS A 514 4.47 1.18 -38.23
CA HIS A 514 4.81 2.28 -39.14
C HIS A 514 5.96 3.16 -38.62
N LYS A 515 5.97 3.52 -37.33
CA LYS A 515 7.06 4.30 -36.70
C LYS A 515 8.41 3.58 -36.76
N LEU A 516 8.39 2.25 -36.58
CA LEU A 516 9.59 1.40 -36.53
C LEU A 516 10.11 0.97 -37.92
N ALA A 517 9.33 1.17 -38.98
CA ALA A 517 9.67 0.70 -40.32
C ALA A 517 11.01 1.26 -40.85
N GLY A 518 11.76 0.40 -41.55
CA GLY A 518 12.98 0.76 -42.29
C GLY A 518 14.27 0.85 -41.46
N LYS A 519 14.25 0.51 -40.16
CA LYS A 519 15.39 0.66 -39.24
C LYS A 519 15.92 -0.71 -38.78
N GLN A 520 17.23 -0.95 -38.94
CA GLN A 520 17.90 -2.22 -38.67
C GLN A 520 17.98 -2.58 -37.19
N GLY A 521 18.10 -1.60 -36.29
CA GLY A 521 18.12 -1.83 -34.83
C GLY A 521 16.82 -2.48 -34.34
N PHE A 522 15.67 -2.10 -34.90
CA PHE A 522 14.38 -2.73 -34.59
C PHE A 522 14.24 -4.12 -35.22
N VAL A 523 14.82 -4.34 -36.40
CA VAL A 523 14.89 -5.68 -37.02
C VAL A 523 15.71 -6.62 -36.13
N ALA A 524 16.85 -6.16 -35.60
CA ALA A 524 17.68 -6.92 -34.68
C ALA A 524 16.95 -7.23 -33.36
N ALA A 525 16.31 -6.24 -32.74
CA ALA A 525 15.53 -6.43 -31.51
C ALA A 525 14.35 -7.39 -31.72
N ARG A 526 13.66 -7.32 -32.87
CA ARG A 526 12.58 -8.25 -33.22
C ARG A 526 13.11 -9.67 -33.42
N ARG A 527 14.24 -9.82 -34.10
CA ARG A 527 14.90 -11.13 -34.27
C ARG A 527 15.22 -11.73 -32.90
N GLN A 528 15.83 -10.96 -32.02
CA GLN A 528 16.16 -11.39 -30.67
C GLN A 528 14.91 -11.80 -29.89
N TRP A 529 13.84 -11.01 -29.94
CA TRP A 529 12.58 -11.37 -29.28
C TRP A 529 12.03 -12.73 -29.77
N ILE A 530 12.02 -12.96 -31.10
CA ILE A 530 11.56 -14.24 -31.68
C ILE A 530 12.48 -15.38 -31.26
N GLU A 531 13.81 -15.18 -31.27
CA GLU A 531 14.78 -16.17 -30.81
C GLU A 531 14.58 -16.54 -29.33
N GLU A 532 14.28 -15.55 -28.48
CA GLU A 532 13.93 -15.73 -27.08
C GLU A 532 12.62 -16.54 -26.94
N GLN A 533 11.56 -16.20 -27.69
CA GLN A 533 10.30 -16.96 -27.63
C GLN A 533 10.47 -18.41 -28.11
N ILE A 534 11.21 -18.65 -29.20
CA ILE A 534 11.51 -20.02 -29.66
C ILE A 534 12.38 -20.74 -28.62
N GLY A 535 13.35 -20.05 -28.02
CA GLY A 535 14.20 -20.60 -26.95
C GLY A 535 13.41 -21.01 -25.70
N GLU A 536 12.34 -20.29 -25.37
CA GLU A 536 11.40 -20.67 -24.30
C GLU A 536 10.66 -21.97 -24.63
N LEU A 537 10.27 -22.19 -25.90
CA LEU A 537 9.65 -23.45 -26.32
C LEU A 537 10.59 -24.66 -26.14
N ASP A 538 11.90 -24.46 -26.30
CA ASP A 538 12.91 -25.51 -26.18
C ASP A 538 13.23 -25.91 -24.72
N LYS A 539 13.06 -24.98 -23.77
CA LYS A 539 13.62 -25.11 -22.41
C LYS A 539 12.55 -25.16 -21.32
N SER A 540 11.38 -24.58 -21.55
CA SER A 540 10.38 -24.39 -20.51
C SER A 540 9.43 -25.60 -20.38
N PRO A 541 8.82 -25.80 -19.20
CA PRO A 541 7.68 -26.71 -19.06
C PRO A 541 6.49 -26.24 -19.91
N LEU A 542 5.46 -27.09 -20.03
CA LEU A 542 4.36 -26.87 -20.97
C LEU A 542 3.61 -25.54 -20.76
N ILE A 543 3.54 -25.02 -19.52
CA ILE A 543 2.96 -23.69 -19.24
C ILE A 543 3.80 -22.57 -19.85
N GLY A 544 5.12 -22.64 -19.71
CA GLY A 544 6.02 -21.68 -20.35
C GLY A 544 5.94 -21.77 -21.88
N CYS A 545 5.89 -23.00 -22.42
CA CYS A 545 5.66 -23.23 -23.84
C CYS A 545 4.33 -22.63 -24.32
N ARG A 546 3.25 -22.81 -23.55
CA ARG A 546 1.94 -22.23 -23.83
C ARG A 546 2.02 -20.71 -23.91
N ALA A 547 2.61 -20.07 -22.91
CA ALA A 547 2.72 -18.62 -22.84
C ALA A 547 3.59 -18.06 -23.99
N ALA A 548 4.67 -18.75 -24.35
CA ALA A 548 5.49 -18.39 -25.51
C ALA A 548 4.72 -18.53 -26.83
N LEU A 549 3.98 -19.63 -27.03
CA LEU A 549 3.10 -19.82 -28.19
C LEU A 549 2.01 -18.75 -28.25
N ASP A 550 1.34 -18.44 -27.14
CA ASP A 550 0.31 -17.39 -27.08
C ASP A 550 0.90 -16.03 -27.50
N ARG A 551 2.11 -15.68 -27.04
CA ARG A 551 2.80 -14.45 -27.46
C ARG A 551 3.18 -14.46 -28.93
N ILE A 552 3.66 -15.59 -29.47
CA ILE A 552 3.98 -15.72 -30.91
C ILE A 552 2.70 -15.55 -31.73
N GLU A 553 1.61 -16.24 -31.38
CA GLU A 553 0.31 -16.14 -32.07
C GLU A 553 -0.28 -14.73 -32.03
N GLU A 554 -0.18 -14.05 -30.89
CA GLU A 554 -0.73 -12.71 -30.71
C GLU A 554 0.08 -11.64 -31.45
N LYS A 555 1.42 -11.75 -31.42
CA LYS A 555 2.32 -10.67 -31.87
C LYS A 555 2.91 -10.87 -33.28
N THR A 556 2.75 -12.04 -33.89
CA THR A 556 3.38 -12.35 -35.18
C THR A 556 2.37 -12.75 -36.26
N THR A 557 2.76 -12.51 -37.52
CA THR A 557 2.05 -12.97 -38.71
C THR A 557 3.05 -13.58 -39.69
N ALA A 558 2.56 -14.14 -40.80
CA ALA A 558 3.43 -14.59 -41.89
C ALA A 558 4.35 -13.47 -42.41
N GLU A 559 3.90 -12.21 -42.38
CA GLU A 559 4.72 -11.05 -42.75
C GLU A 559 5.86 -10.80 -41.78
N THR A 560 5.65 -11.04 -40.48
CA THR A 560 6.68 -10.91 -39.43
C THR A 560 7.85 -11.86 -39.68
N PHE A 561 7.60 -13.06 -40.21
CA PHE A 561 8.63 -14.07 -40.47
C PHE A 561 9.32 -13.94 -41.84
N LEU A 562 8.83 -13.08 -42.75
CA LEU A 562 9.47 -12.85 -44.06
C LEU A 562 10.99 -12.55 -43.95
N PRO A 563 11.48 -11.66 -43.05
CA PRO A 563 12.91 -11.42 -42.86
C PRO A 563 13.63 -12.48 -42.02
N PHE A 564 12.91 -13.42 -41.39
CA PHE A 564 13.45 -14.39 -40.42
C PHE A 564 13.09 -15.84 -40.78
N GLN A 565 13.29 -16.21 -42.06
CA GLN A 565 12.95 -17.55 -42.56
C GLN A 565 13.67 -18.68 -41.83
N ASP A 566 14.88 -18.42 -41.33
CA ASP A 566 15.65 -19.36 -40.51
C ASP A 566 14.97 -19.61 -39.15
N LEU A 567 14.40 -18.58 -38.52
CA LEU A 567 13.65 -18.69 -37.27
C LEU A 567 12.31 -19.38 -37.49
N HIS A 568 11.63 -19.10 -38.60
CA HIS A 568 10.42 -19.83 -38.99
C HIS A 568 10.70 -21.33 -39.18
N ALA A 569 11.79 -21.67 -39.87
CA ALA A 569 12.21 -23.07 -40.03
C ALA A 569 12.63 -23.72 -38.71
N ARG A 570 13.19 -22.96 -37.77
CA ARG A 570 13.51 -23.45 -36.40
C ARG A 570 12.23 -23.68 -35.59
N LEU A 571 11.25 -22.77 -35.66
CA LEU A 571 9.96 -22.91 -35.00
C LEU A 571 9.27 -24.23 -35.39
N GLY A 572 9.25 -24.56 -36.69
CA GLY A 572 8.69 -25.82 -37.18
C GLY A 572 9.42 -27.10 -36.77
N ARG A 573 10.59 -27.01 -36.12
CA ARG A 573 11.37 -28.16 -35.62
C ARG A 573 11.26 -28.36 -34.11
N VAL A 574 10.55 -27.48 -33.40
CA VAL A 574 10.34 -27.61 -31.95
C VAL A 574 9.59 -28.91 -31.67
N ASP A 575 10.15 -29.73 -30.79
CA ASP A 575 9.54 -30.96 -30.30
C ASP A 575 9.26 -30.85 -28.80
N PHE A 576 7.99 -30.98 -28.43
CA PHE A 576 7.55 -30.89 -27.04
C PHE A 576 7.87 -32.13 -26.20
N ALA A 577 8.56 -33.15 -26.73
CA ALA A 577 8.99 -34.31 -25.94
C ALA A 577 9.90 -33.91 -24.75
N LEU A 578 10.84 -32.97 -24.95
CA LEU A 578 11.69 -32.48 -23.87
C LEU A 578 10.90 -31.64 -22.86
N ALA A 579 10.00 -30.78 -23.33
CA ALA A 579 9.10 -29.99 -22.48
C ALA A 579 8.20 -30.90 -21.62
N LEU A 580 7.65 -31.96 -22.21
CA LEU A 580 6.87 -33.00 -21.51
C LEU A 580 7.73 -33.75 -20.48
N ALA A 581 8.96 -34.13 -20.81
CA ALA A 581 9.86 -34.76 -19.86
C ALA A 581 10.17 -33.82 -18.67
N ASN A 582 10.49 -32.55 -18.93
CA ASN A 582 10.77 -31.56 -17.90
C ASN A 582 9.55 -31.27 -17.02
N GLN A 583 8.37 -31.21 -17.63
CA GLN A 583 7.08 -31.09 -16.94
C GLN A 583 6.86 -32.26 -15.96
N LEU A 584 7.06 -33.50 -16.41
CA LEU A 584 6.88 -34.70 -15.58
C LEU A 584 7.94 -34.85 -14.48
N ARG A 585 9.19 -34.42 -14.73
CA ARG A 585 10.25 -34.34 -13.70
C ARG A 585 10.00 -33.25 -12.67
N GLY A 586 9.35 -32.15 -13.09
CA GLY A 586 8.99 -31.04 -12.21
C GLY A 586 7.95 -31.42 -11.16
N GLY A 587 7.03 -32.33 -11.53
CA GLY A 587 6.05 -32.94 -10.65
C GLY A 587 4.61 -32.53 -10.95
N SER A 588 3.67 -33.43 -10.63
CA SER A 588 2.23 -33.22 -10.77
C SER A 588 1.49 -33.53 -9.48
N ILE A 589 0.41 -32.78 -9.20
CA ILE A 589 -0.47 -33.07 -8.07
C ILE A 589 -1.22 -34.41 -8.23
N ASP A 590 -1.25 -34.98 -9.45
CA ASP A 590 -1.76 -36.33 -9.71
C ASP A 590 -0.93 -37.44 -9.07
N GLU A 591 0.33 -37.16 -8.69
CA GLU A 591 1.18 -38.08 -7.93
C GLU A 591 0.67 -38.30 -6.49
N PHE A 592 -0.21 -37.41 -6.02
CA PHE A 592 -0.75 -37.38 -4.67
C PHE A 592 -2.25 -37.61 -4.63
N GLY A 593 -2.72 -38.14 -3.50
CA GLY A 593 -4.13 -38.32 -3.21
C GLY A 593 -4.47 -38.16 -1.75
N TRP A 594 -5.76 -37.97 -1.47
CA TRP A 594 -6.31 -37.98 -0.11
C TRP A 594 -7.47 -38.98 -0.04
N PRO A 595 -7.22 -40.24 0.37
CA PRO A 595 -8.21 -41.32 0.27
C PRO A 595 -9.56 -40.99 0.94
N ALA A 596 -9.54 -40.34 2.11
CA ALA A 596 -10.75 -39.94 2.82
C ALA A 596 -11.59 -38.92 2.03
N TYR A 597 -10.94 -37.91 1.46
CA TYR A 597 -11.61 -36.90 0.64
C TYR A 597 -12.14 -37.50 -0.67
N GLU A 598 -11.38 -38.37 -1.33
CA GLU A 598 -11.83 -39.01 -2.56
C GLU A 598 -13.02 -39.96 -2.34
N ALA A 599 -13.02 -40.70 -1.22
CA ALA A 599 -14.16 -41.53 -0.83
C ALA A 599 -15.40 -40.66 -0.54
N ALA A 600 -15.23 -39.53 0.15
CA ALA A 600 -16.32 -38.59 0.41
C ALA A 600 -16.87 -37.96 -0.89
N ALA A 601 -15.98 -37.55 -1.81
CA ALA A 601 -16.37 -37.01 -3.11
C ALA A 601 -17.13 -38.05 -3.96
N ALA A 602 -16.67 -39.30 -3.97
CA ALA A 602 -17.36 -40.39 -4.65
C ALA A 602 -18.75 -40.67 -4.06
N ALA A 603 -18.89 -40.58 -2.72
CA ALA A 603 -20.17 -40.78 -2.03
C ALA A 603 -21.16 -39.62 -2.25
N LEU A 604 -20.68 -38.38 -2.38
CA LEU A 604 -21.52 -37.22 -2.68
C LEU A 604 -22.16 -37.33 -4.07
N GLY A 605 -21.37 -37.71 -5.07
CA GLY A 605 -21.80 -37.83 -6.47
C GLY A 605 -22.12 -36.48 -7.15
N GLY A 606 -21.73 -36.35 -8.42
CA GLY A 606 -21.97 -35.12 -9.19
C GLY A 606 -21.15 -33.91 -8.74
N PRO A 607 -21.43 -32.71 -9.27
CA PRO A 607 -20.70 -31.49 -8.93
C PRO A 607 -20.93 -31.06 -7.48
N PHE A 608 -19.84 -30.76 -6.77
CA PHE A 608 -19.85 -30.28 -5.39
C PHE A 608 -18.86 -29.12 -5.21
N GLN A 609 -19.12 -28.26 -4.24
CA GLN A 609 -18.25 -27.18 -3.79
C GLN A 609 -17.48 -27.60 -2.53
N ILE A 610 -16.37 -26.93 -2.26
CA ILE A 610 -15.47 -27.20 -1.14
C ILE A 610 -15.14 -25.93 -0.35
N GLY A 611 -14.79 -26.10 0.92
CA GLY A 611 -14.58 -25.02 1.89
C GLY A 611 -14.12 -25.58 3.24
N GLY A 612 -14.37 -24.85 4.31
CA GLY A 612 -14.15 -25.33 5.69
C GLY A 612 -13.12 -24.51 6.45
N ALA A 613 -12.61 -25.12 7.53
CA ALA A 613 -11.64 -24.52 8.44
C ALA A 613 -10.60 -25.59 8.77
N PHE A 614 -9.31 -25.31 8.60
CA PHE A 614 -8.27 -26.31 8.86
C PHE A 614 -8.37 -26.83 10.30
N PRO A 615 -8.27 -28.15 10.58
CA PRO A 615 -7.98 -29.25 9.67
C PRO A 615 -9.19 -29.92 9.00
N ILE A 616 -10.40 -29.35 9.11
CA ILE A 616 -11.64 -29.96 8.65
C ILE A 616 -12.10 -29.31 7.34
N LEU A 617 -12.06 -30.08 6.25
CA LEU A 617 -12.59 -29.67 4.95
C LEU A 617 -14.09 -29.98 4.88
N THR A 618 -14.90 -29.07 4.36
CA THR A 618 -16.30 -29.35 4.06
C THR A 618 -16.51 -29.46 2.57
N ALA A 619 -17.29 -30.44 2.12
CA ALA A 619 -17.69 -30.61 0.73
C ALA A 619 -19.21 -30.68 0.64
N TRP A 620 -19.82 -29.92 -0.29
CA TRP A 620 -21.28 -29.82 -0.37
C TRP A 620 -21.83 -29.75 -1.80
N THR A 621 -23.03 -30.33 -1.98
CA THR A 621 -23.87 -30.18 -3.16
C THR A 621 -24.96 -29.14 -2.90
N ALA A 622 -25.98 -29.07 -3.77
CA ALA A 622 -27.16 -28.24 -3.52
C ALA A 622 -28.04 -28.72 -2.36
N SER A 623 -27.87 -29.97 -1.89
CA SER A 623 -28.77 -30.58 -0.90
C SER A 623 -28.07 -31.19 0.31
N LYS A 624 -26.77 -31.50 0.24
CA LYS A 624 -26.04 -32.18 1.30
C LYS A 624 -24.66 -31.57 1.51
N VAL A 625 -24.19 -31.53 2.75
CA VAL A 625 -22.80 -31.23 3.11
C VAL A 625 -22.22 -32.35 3.97
N VAL A 626 -20.91 -32.60 3.80
CA VAL A 626 -20.11 -33.48 4.64
C VAL A 626 -18.90 -32.73 5.21
N ALA A 627 -18.52 -33.05 6.45
CA ALA A 627 -17.27 -32.61 7.07
C ALA A 627 -16.24 -33.74 7.03
N ILE A 628 -15.04 -33.44 6.56
CA ILE A 628 -13.97 -34.39 6.25
C ILE A 628 -12.74 -34.02 7.08
N ALA A 629 -12.38 -34.89 8.02
CA ALA A 629 -11.11 -34.82 8.74
C ALA A 629 -10.05 -35.68 8.01
N GLY A 630 -8.81 -35.68 8.51
CA GLY A 630 -7.70 -36.40 7.87
C GLY A 630 -7.99 -37.87 7.54
N SER A 631 -8.71 -38.58 8.40
CA SER A 631 -9.00 -40.02 8.27
C SER A 631 -10.36 -40.38 7.68
N GLY A 632 -11.29 -39.44 7.53
CA GLY A 632 -12.64 -39.76 7.06
C GLY A 632 -13.68 -38.66 7.22
N VAL A 633 -14.90 -38.98 6.79
CA VAL A 633 -16.10 -38.16 7.04
C VAL A 633 -16.48 -38.26 8.51
N ILE A 634 -16.65 -37.12 9.18
CA ILE A 634 -16.96 -37.04 10.62
C ILE A 634 -18.39 -36.56 10.91
N ALA A 635 -19.04 -35.91 9.95
CA ALA A 635 -20.42 -35.45 10.06
C ALA A 635 -21.04 -35.21 8.69
N GLU A 636 -22.37 -35.23 8.63
CA GLU A 636 -23.16 -34.90 7.45
C GLU A 636 -24.39 -34.06 7.81
N HIS A 637 -24.88 -33.25 6.89
CA HIS A 637 -26.11 -32.48 7.07
C HIS A 637 -26.85 -32.25 5.76
N ASP A 638 -28.18 -32.40 5.80
CA ASP A 638 -29.07 -31.99 4.71
C ASP A 638 -29.30 -30.48 4.74
N LEU A 639 -28.93 -29.80 3.66
CA LEU A 639 -28.92 -28.35 3.57
C LEU A 639 -30.34 -27.77 3.51
N VAL A 640 -30.61 -26.78 4.37
CA VAL A 640 -31.93 -26.16 4.52
C VAL A 640 -31.93 -24.71 4.02
N TYR A 641 -32.20 -24.54 2.73
CA TYR A 641 -32.37 -23.22 2.14
C TYR A 641 -33.26 -23.23 0.90
N LYS A 642 -33.63 -22.04 0.44
CA LYS A 642 -34.35 -21.86 -0.81
C LYS A 642 -33.37 -21.43 -1.89
N SER A 643 -33.01 -22.35 -2.79
CA SER A 643 -32.07 -22.10 -3.89
C SER A 643 -32.55 -21.04 -4.90
N ALA A 644 -33.85 -20.76 -4.93
CA ALA A 644 -34.41 -19.65 -5.70
C ALA A 644 -34.09 -18.26 -5.09
N GLU A 645 -33.80 -18.20 -3.80
CA GLU A 645 -33.58 -16.95 -3.06
C GLU A 645 -32.10 -16.77 -2.65
N HIS A 646 -31.37 -17.86 -2.43
CA HIS A 646 -29.99 -17.83 -1.93
C HIS A 646 -29.08 -18.81 -2.67
N GLU A 647 -27.79 -18.53 -2.63
CA GLU A 647 -26.70 -19.45 -2.94
C GLU A 647 -25.91 -19.74 -1.66
N ILE A 648 -25.14 -20.82 -1.66
CA ILE A 648 -24.26 -21.15 -0.52
C ILE A 648 -22.93 -20.48 -0.77
N GLU A 649 -22.54 -19.57 0.11
CA GLU A 649 -21.24 -18.90 0.02
C GLU A 649 -20.12 -19.80 0.55
N GLY A 650 -20.38 -20.50 1.65
CA GLY A 650 -19.43 -21.39 2.28
C GLY A 650 -20.01 -22.07 3.52
N ILE A 651 -19.34 -23.13 3.96
CA ILE A 651 -19.75 -23.93 5.11
C ILE A 651 -18.53 -24.19 6.00
N ILE A 652 -18.70 -24.04 7.30
CA ILE A 652 -17.67 -24.35 8.32
C ILE A 652 -18.24 -25.41 9.26
N TYR A 653 -17.42 -26.37 9.68
CA TYR A 653 -17.78 -27.32 10.73
C TYR A 653 -17.12 -26.89 12.06
N ALA A 654 -17.94 -26.59 13.07
CA ALA A 654 -17.49 -26.12 14.37
C ALA A 654 -18.34 -26.76 15.48
N ASP A 655 -17.69 -27.27 16.51
CA ASP A 655 -18.32 -27.78 17.74
C ASP A 655 -19.49 -28.76 17.48
N GLY A 656 -19.28 -29.70 16.56
CA GLY A 656 -20.28 -30.72 16.20
C GLY A 656 -21.38 -30.27 15.24
N GLN A 657 -21.36 -29.03 14.75
CA GLN A 657 -22.40 -28.47 13.87
C GLN A 657 -21.81 -27.80 12.62
N PHE A 658 -22.62 -27.72 11.57
CA PHE A 658 -22.30 -26.94 10.38
C PHE A 658 -22.85 -25.52 10.55
N LEU A 659 -21.99 -24.52 10.35
CA LEU A 659 -22.38 -23.16 10.06
C LEU A 659 -22.50 -23.03 8.54
N VAL A 660 -23.71 -22.81 8.05
CA VAL A 660 -23.98 -22.63 6.62
C VAL A 660 -24.21 -21.15 6.34
N VAL A 661 -23.37 -20.56 5.50
CA VAL A 661 -23.47 -19.16 5.09
C VAL A 661 -24.14 -19.08 3.72
N LEU A 662 -25.18 -18.27 3.65
CA LEU A 662 -26.01 -18.08 2.47
C LEU A 662 -25.86 -16.66 1.93
N ASP A 663 -25.49 -16.57 0.66
CA ASP A 663 -25.43 -15.32 -0.10
C ASP A 663 -26.80 -15.09 -0.77
N PRO A 664 -27.50 -13.97 -0.51
CA PRO A 664 -28.79 -13.71 -1.14
C PRO A 664 -28.63 -13.37 -2.63
N LYS A 665 -29.46 -13.99 -3.49
CA LYS A 665 -29.50 -13.64 -4.93
C LYS A 665 -29.98 -12.21 -5.20
N LYS A 666 -30.64 -11.58 -4.21
CA LYS A 666 -31.09 -10.18 -4.24
C LYS A 666 -30.81 -9.54 -2.89
N GLY A 667 -30.05 -8.45 -2.89
CA GLY A 667 -29.60 -7.76 -1.67
C GLY A 667 -28.10 -7.91 -1.49
N TRP A 668 -27.61 -7.55 -0.30
CA TRP A 668 -26.17 -7.52 0.01
C TRP A 668 -25.82 -8.17 1.36
N GLN A 669 -26.82 -8.62 2.11
CA GLN A 669 -26.65 -9.08 3.49
C GLN A 669 -26.63 -10.61 3.53
N ASN A 670 -25.47 -11.19 3.81
CA ASN A 670 -25.35 -12.64 4.00
C ASN A 670 -26.09 -13.04 5.27
N VAL A 671 -26.74 -14.19 5.22
CA VAL A 671 -27.43 -14.81 6.35
C VAL A 671 -26.84 -16.18 6.62
N ALA A 672 -26.76 -16.58 7.88
CA ALA A 672 -26.23 -17.89 8.25
C ALA A 672 -27.19 -18.65 9.16
N TYR A 673 -27.01 -19.97 9.22
CA TYR A 673 -27.67 -20.83 10.20
C TYR A 673 -26.74 -21.92 10.70
N TRP A 674 -27.03 -22.39 11.92
CA TRP A 674 -26.39 -23.58 12.50
C TRP A 674 -27.24 -24.82 12.23
N SER A 675 -26.60 -25.94 11.88
CA SER A 675 -27.28 -27.18 11.50
C SER A 675 -28.15 -27.79 12.61
N GLY A 676 -27.90 -27.46 13.88
CA GLY A 676 -28.76 -27.85 15.00
C GLY A 676 -30.10 -27.10 15.03
N THR A 677 -30.18 -25.91 14.43
CA THR A 677 -31.38 -25.07 14.38
C THR A 677 -31.55 -24.41 12.99
N PRO A 678 -31.71 -25.20 11.90
CA PRO A 678 -31.58 -24.70 10.53
C PRO A 678 -32.68 -23.71 10.08
N LYS A 679 -33.76 -23.58 10.85
CA LYS A 679 -34.83 -22.59 10.62
C LYS A 679 -34.56 -21.24 11.29
N GLN A 680 -33.60 -21.17 12.21
CA GLN A 680 -33.19 -19.93 12.88
C GLN A 680 -32.01 -19.34 12.13
N ARG A 681 -32.27 -18.29 11.35
CA ARG A 681 -31.26 -17.57 10.59
C ARG A 681 -30.87 -16.28 11.30
N PHE A 682 -29.62 -15.88 11.14
CA PHE A 682 -29.10 -14.61 11.64
C PHE A 682 -28.28 -13.91 10.57
N ASP A 683 -28.22 -12.58 10.67
CA ASP A 683 -27.44 -11.74 9.76
C ASP A 683 -25.94 -11.90 10.08
N LEU A 684 -25.13 -12.04 9.03
CA LEU A 684 -23.69 -12.15 9.14
C LEU A 684 -23.03 -10.81 8.74
N GLU A 685 -22.62 -10.02 9.73
CA GLU A 685 -22.12 -8.64 9.51
C GLU A 685 -20.68 -8.55 8.96
N SER A 686 -19.95 -9.66 8.91
CA SER A 686 -18.53 -9.71 8.51
C SER A 686 -18.23 -10.90 7.59
N ASN A 687 -17.26 -10.75 6.70
CA ASN A 687 -16.76 -11.86 5.89
C ASN A 687 -15.94 -12.82 6.78
N VAL A 688 -16.54 -13.96 7.14
CA VAL A 688 -15.94 -15.00 8.01
C VAL A 688 -15.43 -16.20 7.20
N LEU A 689 -15.57 -16.16 5.87
CA LEU A 689 -15.14 -17.21 4.96
C LEU A 689 -13.84 -16.85 4.22
N GLY A 690 -13.32 -15.63 4.40
CA GLY A 690 -12.22 -15.12 3.60
C GLY A 690 -10.90 -15.82 3.90
N TYR A 691 -10.40 -16.64 2.99
CA TYR A 691 -9.04 -17.17 3.00
C TYR A 691 -8.04 -16.12 2.49
N TYR A 692 -6.90 -15.95 3.18
CA TYR A 692 -5.80 -15.10 2.70
C TYR A 692 -4.81 -15.95 1.88
N GLY A 693 -4.96 -15.93 0.56
CA GLY A 693 -4.17 -16.80 -0.33
C GLY A 693 -4.53 -18.28 -0.15
N ASN A 694 -3.56 -19.18 -0.30
CA ASN A 694 -3.70 -20.61 -0.02
C ASN A 694 -3.36 -21.00 1.45
N SER A 695 -3.29 -20.03 2.37
CA SER A 695 -3.13 -20.29 3.80
C SER A 695 -4.51 -20.22 4.48
N SER A 696 -4.85 -21.19 5.34
CA SER A 696 -6.09 -21.09 6.12
C SER A 696 -5.92 -20.08 7.26
N ASN A 697 -6.81 -19.10 7.31
CA ASN A 697 -7.00 -18.22 8.47
C ASN A 697 -8.20 -18.68 9.32
N LEU A 698 -8.60 -19.93 9.19
CA LEU A 698 -9.71 -20.54 9.92
C LEU A 698 -9.18 -21.83 10.54
N TRP A 699 -9.15 -21.91 11.87
CA TRP A 699 -8.64 -23.09 12.56
C TRP A 699 -9.64 -23.61 13.56
N VAL A 700 -9.96 -24.89 13.39
CA VAL A 700 -10.71 -25.66 14.39
C VAL A 700 -9.74 -26.03 15.50
N THR A 701 -9.92 -25.40 16.65
CA THR A 701 -9.16 -25.69 17.87
C THR A 701 -9.44 -27.13 18.35
N PRO A 702 -8.59 -27.73 19.20
CA PRO A 702 -8.87 -29.04 19.81
C PRO A 702 -10.19 -29.12 20.58
N SER A 703 -10.73 -27.97 21.00
CA SER A 703 -12.02 -27.87 21.70
C SER A 703 -13.23 -27.85 20.77
N GLY A 704 -13.03 -27.91 19.45
CA GLY A 704 -14.09 -27.80 18.44
C GLY A 704 -14.48 -26.37 18.07
N ALA A 705 -14.07 -25.35 18.83
CA ALA A 705 -14.28 -23.94 18.46
C ALA A 705 -13.44 -23.55 17.24
N VAL A 706 -13.88 -22.54 16.49
CA VAL A 706 -13.16 -22.00 15.34
C VAL A 706 -12.67 -20.59 15.62
N THR A 707 -11.40 -20.31 15.34
CA THR A 707 -10.82 -18.96 15.43
C THR A 707 -10.40 -18.46 14.06
N LEU A 708 -10.56 -17.14 13.86
CA LEU A 708 -9.97 -16.37 12.76
C LEU A 708 -8.88 -15.43 13.29
N GLY A 709 -8.05 -15.83 14.25
CA GLY A 709 -7.01 -14.94 14.81
C GLY A 709 -7.54 -13.90 15.80
N ASP A 710 -8.79 -14.05 16.24
CA ASP A 710 -9.41 -13.32 17.34
C ASP A 710 -10.25 -14.32 18.17
N LYS A 711 -11.18 -13.83 18.99
CA LYS A 711 -12.08 -14.62 19.79
C LYS A 711 -12.76 -15.71 18.95
N ALA A 712 -12.53 -16.96 19.34
CA ALA A 712 -13.12 -18.13 18.73
C ALA A 712 -14.63 -18.16 18.93
N PHE A 713 -15.34 -18.71 17.95
CA PHE A 713 -16.78 -18.92 17.99
C PHE A 713 -17.09 -20.42 18.03
N ARG A 714 -18.23 -20.75 18.62
CA ARG A 714 -18.76 -22.10 18.79
C ARG A 714 -20.14 -22.24 18.13
N ALA A 715 -20.64 -23.45 18.07
CA ALA A 715 -21.99 -23.70 17.59
C ALA A 715 -23.02 -22.87 18.38
N GLY A 716 -23.87 -22.13 17.67
CA GLY A 716 -24.85 -21.21 18.25
C GLY A 716 -24.39 -19.75 18.34
N ASP A 717 -23.09 -19.46 18.23
CA ASP A 717 -22.59 -18.09 18.21
C ASP A 717 -22.84 -17.40 16.87
N THR A 718 -22.82 -16.07 16.86
CA THR A 718 -22.68 -15.27 15.63
C THR A 718 -21.20 -14.98 15.42
N PRO A 719 -20.55 -15.58 14.39
CA PRO A 719 -19.13 -15.37 14.18
C PRO A 719 -18.84 -13.92 13.81
N THR A 720 -17.74 -13.40 14.33
CA THR A 720 -17.19 -12.10 13.96
C THR A 720 -15.92 -12.31 13.15
N GLY A 721 -15.66 -11.44 12.17
CA GLY A 721 -14.43 -11.49 11.37
C GLY A 721 -13.17 -11.43 12.22
N GLY A 722 -12.02 -11.73 11.62
CA GLY A 722 -10.74 -11.75 12.33
C GLY A 722 -9.55 -11.46 11.42
N GLU A 723 -8.36 -11.75 11.92
CA GLU A 723 -7.07 -11.47 11.30
C GLU A 723 -6.25 -12.76 11.09
N ARG A 724 -5.11 -12.66 10.42
CA ARG A 724 -4.22 -13.82 10.26
C ARG A 724 -3.62 -14.26 11.59
N TYR A 725 -3.26 -15.54 11.73
CA TYR A 725 -2.55 -16.04 12.92
C TYR A 725 -1.69 -17.27 12.60
N ALA A 726 -0.89 -17.66 13.58
CA ALA A 726 -0.17 -18.92 13.68
C ALA A 726 -0.58 -19.65 14.97
N ALA A 727 -0.52 -20.97 14.96
CA ALA A 727 -0.98 -21.82 16.05
C ALA A 727 0.07 -22.89 16.39
N THR A 728 0.22 -23.17 17.68
CA THR A 728 0.92 -24.36 18.20
C THR A 728 0.01 -25.10 19.17
N ARG A 729 0.48 -26.24 19.69
CA ARG A 729 -0.29 -27.02 20.66
C ARG A 729 -0.63 -26.26 21.95
N THR A 730 0.11 -25.20 22.27
CA THR A 730 0.03 -24.53 23.57
C THR A 730 -0.36 -23.05 23.48
N HIS A 731 -0.09 -22.40 22.35
CA HIS A 731 -0.28 -20.96 22.19
C HIS A 731 -0.74 -20.63 20.77
N LEU A 732 -1.37 -19.47 20.64
CA LEU A 732 -1.79 -18.85 19.39
C LEU A 732 -1.13 -17.48 19.28
N TRP A 733 -0.75 -17.09 18.07
CA TRP A 733 -0.10 -15.81 17.80
C TRP A 733 -0.70 -15.11 16.60
N GLN A 734 -0.76 -13.80 16.69
CA GLN A 734 -1.22 -12.91 15.64
C GLN A 734 -0.05 -12.00 15.22
N PRO A 735 0.13 -11.75 13.92
CA PRO A 735 1.11 -10.78 13.45
C PRO A 735 0.69 -9.36 13.87
N ASP A 736 1.67 -8.49 14.12
CA ASP A 736 1.46 -7.06 14.33
C ASP A 736 2.58 -6.24 13.67
N ASN A 737 2.44 -4.92 13.63
CA ASN A 737 3.43 -4.00 13.02
C ASN A 737 4.83 -4.05 13.66
N LYS A 738 5.02 -4.82 14.75
CA LYS A 738 6.27 -4.96 15.50
C LYS A 738 6.71 -6.43 15.61
N GLY A 739 6.09 -7.36 14.89
CA GLY A 739 6.38 -8.80 14.94
C GLY A 739 5.14 -9.64 15.24
N TRP A 740 5.17 -10.40 16.34
CA TRP A 740 4.14 -11.37 16.71
C TRP A 740 3.69 -11.16 18.15
N LYS A 741 2.40 -11.37 18.41
CA LYS A 741 1.80 -11.33 19.75
C LYS A 741 1.01 -12.59 20.02
N THR A 742 1.14 -13.12 21.23
CA THR A 742 0.23 -14.17 21.70
C THR A 742 -1.20 -13.64 21.79
N PHE A 743 -2.21 -14.49 21.62
CA PHE A 743 -3.60 -14.15 21.95
C PHE A 743 -4.35 -15.34 22.53
N ASP A 744 -5.33 -15.05 23.38
CA ASP A 744 -6.24 -16.04 23.96
C ASP A 744 -7.52 -16.14 23.10
N PRO A 745 -7.80 -17.28 22.47
CA PRO A 745 -8.96 -17.45 21.60
C PRO A 745 -10.28 -17.43 22.37
N GLU A 746 -10.33 -17.73 23.66
CA GLU A 746 -11.60 -17.72 24.41
C GLU A 746 -12.02 -16.29 24.76
N THR A 747 -11.05 -15.41 25.02
CA THR A 747 -11.32 -14.03 25.46
C THR A 747 -11.04 -12.96 24.40
N GLY A 748 -10.32 -13.28 23.32
CA GLY A 748 -9.82 -12.33 22.32
C GLY A 748 -8.71 -11.41 22.86
N LYS A 749 -8.19 -11.66 24.07
CA LYS A 749 -7.16 -10.80 24.68
C LYS A 749 -5.80 -11.08 24.07
N LYS A 750 -5.15 -10.02 23.57
CA LYS A 750 -3.75 -10.04 23.14
C LYS A 750 -2.82 -10.09 24.36
N GLY A 751 -1.80 -10.92 24.28
CA GLY A 751 -0.78 -11.14 25.30
C GLY A 751 0.56 -10.50 24.94
N GLU A 752 1.65 -11.17 25.34
CA GLU A 752 3.02 -10.69 25.15
C GLU A 752 3.43 -10.65 23.67
N ALA A 753 4.28 -9.67 23.34
CA ALA A 753 4.89 -9.51 22.02
C ALA A 753 6.11 -10.42 21.88
N VAL A 754 5.85 -11.68 21.53
CA VAL A 754 6.86 -12.72 21.33
C VAL A 754 6.48 -13.56 20.12
N ALA A 755 7.45 -13.86 19.25
CA ALA A 755 7.24 -14.77 18.13
C ALA A 755 7.23 -16.24 18.57
N PRO A 756 6.53 -17.13 17.83
CA PRO A 756 6.70 -18.57 18.01
C PRO A 756 8.19 -18.93 17.94
N PRO A 757 8.72 -19.85 18.79
CA PRO A 757 10.16 -20.14 18.84
C PRO A 757 10.79 -20.42 17.47
N PHE A 758 10.14 -21.26 16.65
CA PHE A 758 10.58 -21.55 15.29
C PHE A 758 10.69 -20.30 14.40
N ILE A 759 9.83 -19.30 14.57
CA ILE A 759 9.91 -18.06 13.79
C ILE A 759 10.93 -17.10 14.42
N GLY A 760 10.87 -16.89 15.74
CA GLY A 760 11.70 -15.92 16.46
C GLY A 760 13.19 -16.23 16.49
N GLU A 761 13.59 -17.49 16.36
CA GLU A 761 15.00 -17.87 16.22
C GLU A 761 15.61 -17.45 14.88
N TRP A 762 14.80 -17.21 13.86
CA TRP A 762 15.23 -16.93 12.48
C TRP A 762 15.44 -15.45 12.14
N ASP A 763 14.81 -14.57 12.93
CA ASP A 763 14.70 -13.12 12.73
C ASP A 763 16.04 -12.35 12.87
N LYS A 764 17.11 -13.02 13.31
CA LYS A 764 18.34 -12.35 13.79
C LYS A 764 19.45 -12.16 12.76
N ARG A 765 19.15 -12.13 11.45
CA ARG A 765 20.18 -12.00 10.40
C ARG A 765 20.24 -10.58 9.84
N GLU A 766 21.42 -9.96 9.88
CA GLU A 766 21.66 -8.64 9.31
C GLU A 766 21.42 -8.62 7.79
N GLY A 767 20.70 -7.60 7.30
CA GLY A 767 20.34 -7.41 5.89
C GLY A 767 19.17 -8.28 5.40
N TRP A 768 18.39 -8.85 6.32
CA TRP A 768 17.20 -9.65 6.02
C TRP A 768 16.05 -9.33 6.98
N SER A 769 14.85 -9.21 6.44
CA SER A 769 13.62 -8.97 7.20
C SER A 769 12.71 -10.20 7.17
N LEU A 770 12.21 -10.58 8.34
CA LEU A 770 11.21 -11.64 8.46
C LEU A 770 9.93 -11.25 7.71
N GLN A 771 9.44 -12.15 6.86
CA GLN A 771 8.17 -11.98 6.16
C GLN A 771 7.07 -12.55 7.06
N VAL A 772 6.62 -11.72 8.00
CA VAL A 772 5.61 -12.07 9.02
C VAL A 772 4.35 -12.64 8.36
N ASP A 773 3.89 -12.00 7.29
CA ASP A 773 2.73 -12.43 6.48
C ASP A 773 3.03 -13.60 5.53
N SER A 774 4.18 -14.24 5.63
CA SER A 774 4.48 -15.46 4.85
C SER A 774 4.86 -16.63 5.74
N CYS A 775 5.00 -16.41 7.05
CA CYS A 775 5.21 -17.48 8.01
C CYS A 775 3.87 -18.13 8.39
N VAL A 776 3.85 -19.47 8.44
CA VAL A 776 2.66 -20.26 8.77
C VAL A 776 3.08 -21.37 9.74
N LEU A 777 2.35 -21.56 10.83
CA LEU A 777 2.59 -22.62 11.79
C LEU A 777 1.26 -23.15 12.31
N PHE A 778 1.08 -24.47 12.30
CA PHE A 778 -0.11 -25.13 12.83
C PHE A 778 0.26 -26.38 13.65
N PRO A 779 -0.55 -26.77 14.65
CA PRO A 779 -0.44 -28.09 15.26
C PRO A 779 -0.74 -29.19 14.25
N VAL A 780 -0.01 -30.30 14.34
CA VAL A 780 -0.33 -31.52 13.58
C VAL A 780 -1.73 -32.00 14.00
N PRO A 781 -2.68 -32.13 13.05
CA PRO A 781 -4.02 -32.67 13.30
C PRO A 781 -3.96 -34.10 13.83
N GLU A 782 -4.99 -34.50 14.59
CA GLU A 782 -5.08 -35.86 15.09
C GLU A 782 -5.06 -36.88 13.94
N GLY A 783 -4.25 -37.94 14.09
CA GLY A 783 -4.11 -39.00 13.10
C GLY A 783 -3.15 -38.70 11.93
N LEU A 784 -2.64 -37.47 11.79
CA LEU A 784 -1.66 -37.16 10.74
C LEU A 784 -0.24 -37.51 11.19
N THR A 785 0.39 -38.49 10.52
CA THR A 785 1.73 -38.99 10.87
C THR A 785 2.81 -38.65 9.85
N THR A 786 2.43 -38.26 8.64
CA THR A 786 3.32 -37.85 7.54
C THR A 786 2.67 -36.72 6.76
N SER A 787 3.46 -35.78 6.26
CA SER A 787 3.01 -34.70 5.37
C SER A 787 4.06 -34.48 4.28
N PRO A 788 3.66 -34.32 2.99
CA PRO A 788 4.57 -33.94 1.92
C PRO A 788 4.98 -32.46 2.00
N LEU A 789 4.34 -31.69 2.89
CA LEU A 789 4.71 -30.33 3.30
C LEU A 789 5.49 -30.29 4.62
N GLY A 790 5.93 -31.46 5.12
CA GLY A 790 6.79 -31.57 6.29
C GLY A 790 6.06 -31.44 7.62
N LEU A 791 6.47 -32.26 8.58
CA LEU A 791 6.02 -32.17 9.97
C LEU A 791 7.17 -32.50 10.91
N ARG A 792 7.22 -31.81 12.04
CA ARG A 792 8.22 -32.05 13.07
C ARG A 792 7.74 -31.54 14.43
N ASP A 793 8.03 -32.29 15.49
CA ASP A 793 7.73 -31.91 16.87
C ASP A 793 6.25 -31.54 17.11
N GLY A 794 5.34 -32.20 16.36
CA GLY A 794 3.90 -31.99 16.45
C GLY A 794 3.40 -30.68 15.81
N LEU A 795 4.19 -30.07 14.93
CA LEU A 795 3.89 -28.86 14.17
C LEU A 795 4.03 -29.07 12.65
N LEU A 796 3.31 -28.24 11.89
CA LEU A 796 3.30 -28.09 10.43
C LEU A 796 3.62 -26.65 10.06
N GLY A 797 4.19 -26.42 8.87
CA GLY A 797 4.34 -25.09 8.29
C GLY A 797 5.78 -24.67 8.00
N LEU A 798 6.00 -23.37 7.84
CA LEU A 798 7.27 -22.79 7.40
C LEU A 798 7.52 -21.38 7.95
N ARG A 799 8.77 -20.95 7.86
CA ARG A 799 9.24 -19.59 8.12
C ARG A 799 9.87 -19.00 6.87
N MET A 800 9.74 -17.70 6.67
CA MET A 800 10.27 -16.98 5.51
C MET A 800 10.89 -15.65 5.91
N ARG A 801 12.00 -15.29 5.28
CA ARG A 801 12.60 -13.95 5.31
C ARG A 801 12.97 -13.49 3.92
N GLN A 802 13.00 -12.19 3.71
CA GLN A 802 13.37 -11.55 2.46
C GLN A 802 14.59 -10.67 2.68
N ARG A 803 15.44 -10.55 1.67
CA ARG A 803 16.58 -9.64 1.74
C ARG A 803 16.10 -8.19 1.80
N ASP A 804 16.72 -7.39 2.65
CA ASP A 804 16.38 -5.97 2.78
C ASP A 804 16.70 -5.23 1.47
N GLN A 805 15.77 -4.38 1.03
CA GLN A 805 15.99 -3.52 -0.13
C GLN A 805 17.11 -2.51 0.18
N ALA A 806 18.02 -2.32 -0.78
CA ALA A 806 19.04 -1.28 -0.69
C ALA A 806 18.42 0.13 -0.80
N HIS A 807 17.38 0.27 -1.62
CA HIS A 807 16.65 1.51 -1.86
C HIS A 807 15.13 1.26 -1.86
N PRO A 808 14.31 2.06 -1.13
CA PRO A 808 12.84 1.88 -1.06
C PRO A 808 12.10 2.04 -2.40
N GLU A 809 12.76 2.60 -3.41
CA GLU A 809 12.21 2.78 -4.77
C GLU A 809 12.57 1.65 -5.75
N ASP A 810 13.40 0.68 -5.33
CA ASP A 810 13.74 -0.49 -6.14
C ASP A 810 12.67 -1.58 -5.97
N TRP A 811 11.75 -1.63 -6.94
CA TRP A 811 10.70 -2.67 -7.04
C TRP A 811 11.23 -4.05 -7.49
N SER A 812 12.55 -4.28 -7.40
CA SER A 812 13.14 -5.56 -7.80
C SER A 812 12.71 -6.67 -6.85
N ASP A 813 12.42 -7.84 -7.43
CA ASP A 813 12.09 -9.06 -6.71
C ASP A 813 13.24 -9.46 -5.77
N GLN A 814 13.10 -9.15 -4.48
CA GLN A 814 14.12 -9.47 -3.49
C GLN A 814 14.17 -10.97 -3.23
N PRO A 815 15.37 -11.56 -3.09
CA PRO A 815 15.49 -12.98 -2.80
C PRO A 815 14.91 -13.31 -1.42
N ASN A 816 14.16 -14.40 -1.39
CA ASN A 816 13.53 -14.98 -0.22
C ASN A 816 14.30 -16.24 0.22
N GLU A 817 14.38 -16.43 1.53
CA GLU A 817 14.83 -17.65 2.18
C GLU A 817 13.68 -18.25 2.97
N VAL A 818 13.36 -19.51 2.67
CA VAL A 818 12.23 -20.23 3.26
C VAL A 818 12.73 -21.52 3.89
N GLU A 819 12.24 -21.83 5.08
CA GLU A 819 12.51 -23.10 5.74
C GLU A 819 11.22 -23.71 6.28
N ARG A 820 10.99 -24.96 5.91
CA ARG A 820 9.90 -25.81 6.38
C ARG A 820 10.21 -26.36 7.77
N ILE A 821 9.18 -26.71 8.54
CA ILE A 821 9.33 -27.12 9.95
C ILE A 821 10.25 -28.33 10.16
N ASP A 822 10.42 -29.18 9.15
CA ASP A 822 11.30 -30.34 9.14
C ASP A 822 12.76 -30.04 8.71
N GLY A 823 13.07 -28.78 8.38
CA GLY A 823 14.40 -28.29 8.02
C GLY A 823 14.69 -28.24 6.51
N VAL A 824 13.70 -28.55 5.66
CA VAL A 824 13.85 -28.36 4.20
C VAL A 824 13.91 -26.87 3.87
N LYS A 825 14.92 -26.49 3.09
CA LYS A 825 15.22 -25.09 2.74
C LYS A 825 15.00 -24.82 1.27
N TRP A 826 14.61 -23.59 0.98
CA TRP A 826 14.43 -23.09 -0.38
C TRP A 826 14.84 -21.63 -0.47
N THR A 827 15.35 -21.24 -1.64
CA THR A 827 15.73 -19.86 -1.97
C THR A 827 15.23 -19.49 -3.36
N GLY A 828 14.71 -18.28 -3.51
CA GLY A 828 14.27 -17.74 -4.80
C GLY A 828 13.51 -16.44 -4.62
N THR A 829 13.00 -15.85 -5.69
CA THR A 829 12.31 -14.55 -5.64
C THR A 829 10.81 -14.69 -5.35
N GLN A 830 10.26 -15.89 -5.48
CA GLN A 830 8.84 -16.18 -5.22
C GLN A 830 8.51 -16.10 -3.73
N THR A 831 7.23 -15.88 -3.41
CA THR A 831 6.69 -15.88 -2.04
C THR A 831 5.83 -17.13 -1.82
N PRO A 832 6.43 -18.30 -1.53
CA PRO A 832 5.67 -19.52 -1.37
C PRO A 832 4.93 -19.56 -0.03
N PHE A 833 3.72 -20.13 -0.05
CA PHE A 833 2.96 -20.44 1.17
C PHE A 833 3.26 -21.85 1.71
N ALA A 834 3.84 -22.72 0.89
CA ALA A 834 4.24 -24.08 1.24
C ALA A 834 5.41 -24.57 0.36
N LEU A 835 6.14 -25.60 0.83
CA LEU A 835 7.19 -26.29 0.09
C LEU A 835 6.84 -27.77 -0.03
N LEU A 836 6.65 -28.28 -1.24
CA LEU A 836 6.23 -29.65 -1.51
C LEU A 836 7.41 -30.55 -1.90
N THR A 837 7.56 -31.70 -1.24
CA THR A 837 8.57 -32.70 -1.61
C THR A 837 7.91 -33.88 -2.32
N PHE A 838 8.53 -34.35 -3.40
CA PHE A 838 8.06 -35.52 -4.17
C PHE A 838 8.90 -36.75 -3.83
N PRO A 839 8.31 -37.96 -3.80
CA PRO A 839 9.10 -39.19 -3.74
C PRO A 839 10.22 -39.24 -4.79
N GLY A 840 11.42 -39.61 -4.35
CA GLY A 840 12.60 -39.72 -5.23
C GLY A 840 13.33 -38.41 -5.51
N ASP A 841 12.91 -37.29 -4.91
CA ASP A 841 13.61 -36.01 -5.05
C ASP A 841 13.43 -35.11 -3.81
N ASP A 842 14.53 -34.92 -3.07
CA ASP A 842 14.56 -34.11 -1.85
C ASP A 842 14.47 -32.60 -2.12
N VAL A 843 14.65 -32.16 -3.37
CA VAL A 843 14.55 -30.74 -3.72
C VAL A 843 13.08 -30.30 -3.67
N PRO A 844 12.71 -29.32 -2.82
CA PRO A 844 11.32 -28.89 -2.69
C PRO A 844 10.84 -28.11 -3.92
N ARG A 845 9.54 -28.20 -4.18
CA ARG A 845 8.81 -27.36 -5.12
C ARG A 845 8.15 -26.24 -4.34
N ALA A 846 8.41 -25.00 -4.72
CA ALA A 846 7.74 -23.85 -4.14
C ALA A 846 6.26 -23.85 -4.56
N LEU A 847 5.35 -23.61 -3.62
CA LEU A 847 3.92 -23.48 -3.87
C LEU A 847 3.50 -22.03 -3.67
N THR A 848 3.00 -21.37 -4.72
CA THR A 848 2.52 -19.98 -4.66
C THR A 848 1.05 -19.88 -5.01
N THR A 849 0.44 -18.77 -4.62
CA THR A 849 -0.93 -18.42 -5.01
C THR A 849 -0.96 -18.08 -6.50
N SER A 850 -1.83 -18.72 -7.29
CA SER A 850 -2.06 -18.34 -8.69
C SER A 850 -3.08 -17.20 -8.78
N GLN A 851 -3.11 -16.47 -9.90
CA GLN A 851 -4.13 -15.42 -10.13
C GLN A 851 -5.50 -15.98 -10.57
N ALA A 852 -5.61 -17.30 -10.73
CA ALA A 852 -6.83 -17.94 -11.19
C ALA A 852 -7.72 -18.35 -10.01
N ASP A 853 -9.03 -18.24 -10.22
CA ASP A 853 -10.02 -18.62 -9.23
C ASP A 853 -10.25 -20.14 -9.21
N ASN A 854 -10.09 -20.75 -8.05
CA ASN A 854 -10.58 -22.09 -7.76
C ASN A 854 -12.12 -22.08 -7.73
N LYS A 855 -12.73 -22.31 -8.90
CA LYS A 855 -14.18 -22.25 -9.15
C LYS A 855 -15.05 -23.13 -8.24
N ARG A 856 -14.48 -24.13 -7.59
CA ARG A 856 -15.20 -25.01 -6.66
C ARG A 856 -14.96 -24.68 -5.19
N PHE A 857 -14.05 -23.77 -4.89
CA PHE A 857 -13.77 -23.34 -3.53
C PHE A 857 -14.47 -22.01 -3.22
N LEU A 858 -15.30 -22.00 -2.17
CA LEU A 858 -16.05 -20.81 -1.72
C LEU A 858 -16.73 -20.03 -2.87
N ASN A 859 -17.45 -20.76 -3.74
CA ASN A 859 -18.14 -20.22 -4.92
C ASN A 859 -17.22 -19.48 -5.91
N GLY A 860 -15.99 -19.97 -6.09
CA GLY A 860 -15.03 -19.41 -7.04
C GLY A 860 -14.35 -18.13 -6.56
N LYS A 861 -14.37 -17.83 -5.26
CA LYS A 861 -13.74 -16.63 -4.69
C LYS A 861 -12.34 -16.86 -4.11
N GLY A 862 -11.74 -18.04 -4.29
CA GLY A 862 -10.44 -18.35 -3.71
C GLY A 862 -9.39 -18.75 -4.75
N PRO A 863 -8.10 -18.53 -4.47
CA PRO A 863 -7.07 -18.67 -5.47
C PRO A 863 -6.65 -20.13 -5.73
N GLY A 864 -6.21 -20.42 -6.95
CA GLY A 864 -5.53 -21.65 -7.33
C GLY A 864 -4.11 -21.74 -6.76
N THR A 865 -3.42 -22.86 -7.02
CA THR A 865 -2.05 -23.11 -6.53
C THR A 865 -1.10 -23.35 -7.69
N SER A 866 -0.03 -22.56 -7.78
CA SER A 866 1.07 -22.79 -8.73
C SER A 866 2.16 -23.66 -8.10
N ILE A 867 2.58 -24.71 -8.80
CA ILE A 867 3.72 -25.55 -8.44
C ILE A 867 4.93 -25.11 -9.27
N TRP A 868 6.03 -24.78 -8.60
CA TRP A 868 7.28 -24.37 -9.23
C TRP A 868 8.29 -25.50 -9.23
N SER A 869 8.88 -25.78 -10.40
CA SER A 869 10.01 -26.69 -10.54
C SER A 869 11.27 -26.17 -9.82
N PRO A 870 12.22 -27.05 -9.49
CA PRO A 870 13.53 -26.65 -8.97
C PRO A 870 14.30 -25.66 -9.88
N ALA A 871 13.99 -25.63 -11.17
CA ALA A 871 14.59 -24.73 -12.14
C ALA A 871 13.98 -23.31 -12.12
N GLY A 872 12.99 -23.04 -11.27
CA GLY A 872 12.33 -21.73 -11.18
C GLY A 872 11.20 -21.51 -12.19
N ASN A 873 10.70 -22.56 -12.84
CA ASN A 873 9.58 -22.49 -13.78
C ASN A 873 8.30 -23.07 -13.19
N ILE A 874 7.14 -22.46 -13.47
CA ILE A 874 5.83 -23.03 -13.13
C ILE A 874 5.59 -24.29 -13.98
N VAL A 875 5.23 -25.38 -13.31
CA VAL A 875 4.86 -26.65 -13.97
C VAL A 875 3.35 -26.89 -13.93
N SER A 876 2.62 -26.42 -12.93
CA SER A 876 1.17 -26.61 -12.90
C SER A 876 0.48 -25.46 -12.18
N ASN A 877 -0.62 -24.93 -12.74
CA ASN A 877 -1.58 -24.12 -12.01
C ASN A 877 -2.78 -24.99 -11.63
N VAL A 878 -2.70 -25.60 -10.45
CA VAL A 878 -3.74 -26.47 -9.92
C VAL A 878 -5.02 -25.67 -9.67
N ASN A 879 -6.14 -26.24 -10.12
CA ASN A 879 -7.48 -25.63 -10.14
C ASN A 879 -7.69 -24.50 -11.15
N ASP A 880 -6.77 -24.32 -12.10
CA ASP A 880 -6.92 -23.45 -13.28
C ASP A 880 -6.79 -24.27 -14.57
N ASP A 881 -5.71 -25.05 -14.67
CA ASP A 881 -5.41 -25.91 -15.81
C ASP A 881 -6.22 -27.20 -15.79
N ILE A 882 -7.11 -27.40 -16.78
CA ILE A 882 -7.92 -28.62 -16.94
C ILE A 882 -7.10 -29.91 -17.10
N TRP A 883 -5.81 -29.78 -17.46
CA TRP A 883 -4.88 -30.89 -17.68
C TRP A 883 -3.94 -31.11 -16.48
N GLY A 884 -3.82 -30.15 -15.56
CA GLY A 884 -2.82 -30.15 -14.47
C GLY A 884 -3.15 -31.06 -13.28
N ALA A 885 -4.34 -31.69 -13.26
CA ALA A 885 -4.79 -32.60 -12.20
C ALA A 885 -5.80 -33.63 -12.72
N ARG A 886 -5.55 -34.20 -13.91
CA ARG A 886 -6.53 -35.06 -14.59
C ARG A 886 -6.82 -36.36 -13.83
N GLY A 887 -5.85 -36.87 -13.08
CA GLY A 887 -6.00 -38.05 -12.23
C GLY A 887 -7.03 -37.86 -11.11
N TRP A 888 -7.26 -36.62 -10.70
CA TRP A 888 -8.34 -36.27 -9.77
C TRP A 888 -9.73 -36.27 -10.45
N GLY A 889 -9.79 -36.09 -11.77
CA GLY A 889 -11.04 -36.15 -12.55
C GLY A 889 -12.05 -35.09 -12.13
N ASP A 890 -13.32 -35.46 -11.97
CA ASP A 890 -14.37 -34.55 -11.46
C ASP A 890 -14.19 -34.19 -9.98
N VAL A 891 -13.33 -34.92 -9.25
CA VAL A 891 -12.95 -34.60 -7.88
C VAL A 891 -11.96 -33.44 -7.96
N HIS A 892 -12.34 -32.24 -7.52
CA HIS A 892 -11.39 -31.11 -7.52
C HIS A 892 -10.25 -31.34 -6.54
N VAL A 893 -9.09 -30.76 -6.82
CA VAL A 893 -7.97 -30.77 -5.86
C VAL A 893 -8.32 -29.83 -4.71
N PRO A 894 -8.20 -30.27 -3.44
CA PRO A 894 -8.45 -29.40 -2.29
C PRO A 894 -7.48 -28.19 -2.30
N PRO A 895 -7.83 -27.07 -1.62
CA PRO A 895 -6.94 -25.91 -1.51
C PRO A 895 -5.59 -26.28 -0.90
N GLY A 896 -4.54 -25.51 -1.24
CA GLY A 896 -3.17 -25.76 -0.77
C GLY A 896 -3.03 -25.91 0.75
N ALA A 897 -3.88 -25.23 1.53
CA ALA A 897 -3.93 -25.35 2.99
C ALA A 897 -4.23 -26.76 3.53
N PHE A 898 -4.80 -27.66 2.71
CA PHE A 898 -5.13 -29.03 3.08
C PHE A 898 -4.15 -30.06 2.50
N TRP A 899 -3.07 -29.61 1.84
CA TRP A 899 -2.14 -30.51 1.17
C TRP A 899 -1.26 -31.31 2.16
N ASP A 900 -1.26 -30.95 3.44
CA ASP A 900 -0.70 -31.78 4.50
C ASP A 900 -1.34 -33.18 4.61
N PHE A 901 -2.60 -33.35 4.17
CA PHE A 901 -3.30 -34.63 4.17
C PHE A 901 -3.00 -35.50 2.94
N LEU A 902 -2.21 -35.00 1.99
CA LEU A 902 -1.90 -35.72 0.77
C LEU A 902 -0.88 -36.84 1.03
N THR A 903 -1.10 -37.97 0.39
CA THR A 903 -0.18 -39.12 0.39
C THR A 903 0.19 -39.47 -1.05
N PRO A 904 1.45 -39.82 -1.34
CA PRO A 904 1.81 -40.31 -2.67
C PRO A 904 1.02 -41.57 -3.02
N ARG A 905 0.37 -41.60 -4.19
CA ARG A 905 -0.43 -42.75 -4.64
C ARG A 905 0.44 -43.92 -5.09
N ASP A 906 1.56 -43.58 -5.75
CA ASP A 906 2.55 -44.53 -6.24
C ASP A 906 3.96 -43.95 -5.98
N PRO A 907 4.55 -44.19 -4.78
CA PRO A 907 5.86 -43.64 -4.45
C PRO A 907 6.98 -44.07 -5.41
N ALA A 908 6.92 -45.30 -5.93
CA ALA A 908 7.91 -45.82 -6.87
C ALA A 908 7.75 -45.18 -8.26
N GLY A 909 6.51 -45.04 -8.73
CA GLY A 909 6.17 -44.33 -9.96
C GLY A 909 6.56 -42.85 -9.90
N SER A 910 6.26 -42.17 -8.79
CA SER A 910 6.66 -40.77 -8.56
C SER A 910 8.18 -40.60 -8.62
N ALA A 911 8.94 -41.48 -7.97
CA ALA A 911 10.41 -41.48 -8.06
C ALA A 911 10.90 -41.74 -9.49
N ALA A 912 10.23 -42.62 -10.25
CA ALA A 912 10.57 -42.88 -11.65
C ALA A 912 10.37 -41.67 -12.56
N LEU A 913 9.35 -40.83 -12.31
CA LEU A 913 9.13 -39.60 -13.07
C LEU A 913 10.30 -38.62 -12.99
N ARG A 914 11.06 -38.63 -11.89
CA ARG A 914 12.26 -37.78 -11.74
C ARG A 914 13.37 -38.17 -12.73
N ALA A 915 13.37 -39.42 -13.17
CA ALA A 915 14.35 -39.97 -14.12
C ALA A 915 13.76 -40.32 -15.49
N ILE A 916 12.53 -39.91 -15.80
CA ILE A 916 11.89 -40.21 -17.10
C ILE A 916 12.75 -39.66 -18.24
N THR A 917 13.00 -40.46 -19.28
CA THR A 917 13.84 -40.07 -20.41
C THR A 917 13.04 -39.31 -21.47
N VAL A 918 13.74 -38.58 -22.34
CA VAL A 918 13.10 -37.85 -23.45
C VAL A 918 12.49 -38.84 -24.45
N GLU A 919 13.10 -40.00 -24.64
CA GLU A 919 12.59 -41.07 -25.50
C GLU A 919 11.28 -41.65 -24.96
N ALA A 920 11.18 -41.84 -23.64
CA ALA A 920 9.93 -42.28 -23.01
C ALA A 920 8.84 -41.22 -23.13
N ALA A 921 9.17 -39.95 -22.90
CA ALA A 921 8.23 -38.84 -23.07
C ALA A 921 7.78 -38.69 -24.53
N SER A 922 8.69 -38.86 -25.50
CA SER A 922 8.39 -38.86 -26.94
C SER A 922 7.40 -39.97 -27.30
N ALA A 923 7.61 -41.21 -26.82
CA ALA A 923 6.67 -42.31 -27.06
C ALA A 923 5.26 -42.04 -26.49
N ILE A 924 5.18 -41.43 -25.30
CA ILE A 924 3.89 -41.01 -24.71
C ILE A 924 3.26 -39.90 -25.55
N LEU A 925 4.03 -38.90 -25.95
CA LEU A 925 3.56 -37.77 -26.76
C LEU A 925 3.05 -38.22 -28.14
N ASP A 926 3.72 -39.17 -28.78
CA ASP A 926 3.31 -39.69 -30.09
C ASP A 926 1.97 -40.43 -30.01
N ALA A 927 1.75 -41.21 -28.93
CA ALA A 927 0.44 -41.82 -28.67
C ALA A 927 -0.65 -40.74 -28.45
N ALA A 928 -0.34 -39.69 -27.69
CA ALA A 928 -1.26 -38.58 -27.46
C ALA A 928 -1.59 -37.82 -28.75
N LYS A 929 -0.61 -37.57 -29.63
CA LYS A 929 -0.83 -36.91 -30.93
C LYS A 929 -1.82 -37.67 -31.81
N VAL A 930 -1.75 -39.01 -31.83
CA VAL A 930 -2.71 -39.86 -32.56
C VAL A 930 -4.13 -39.65 -32.05
N GLU A 931 -4.31 -39.65 -30.72
CA GLU A 931 -5.64 -39.51 -30.10
C GLU A 931 -6.18 -38.08 -30.23
N VAL A 932 -5.32 -37.07 -30.10
CA VAL A 932 -5.71 -35.67 -30.31
C VAL A 932 -6.15 -35.44 -31.75
N ALA A 933 -5.42 -35.97 -32.74
CA ALA A 933 -5.75 -35.86 -34.17
C ALA A 933 -7.09 -36.52 -34.54
N ALA A 934 -7.56 -37.50 -33.75
CA ALA A 934 -8.88 -38.11 -33.90
C ALA A 934 -10.04 -37.19 -33.48
N GLY A 935 -9.75 -36.00 -32.92
CA GLY A 935 -10.73 -35.02 -32.47
C GLY A 935 -11.21 -35.25 -31.03
N GLY A 936 -12.01 -34.33 -30.51
CA GLY A 936 -12.46 -34.32 -29.11
C GLY A 936 -12.10 -33.03 -28.38
N GLU A 937 -12.63 -32.87 -27.16
CA GLU A 937 -12.36 -31.72 -26.30
C GLU A 937 -11.25 -32.07 -25.30
N LEU A 938 -10.24 -31.19 -25.18
CA LEU A 938 -9.15 -31.29 -24.20
C LEU A 938 -9.71 -31.60 -22.80
N GLY A 939 -9.13 -32.58 -22.12
CA GLY A 939 -9.53 -33.01 -20.77
C GLY A 939 -10.73 -33.97 -20.73
N LYS A 940 -11.54 -34.07 -21.81
CA LYS A 940 -12.67 -35.02 -21.90
C LYS A 940 -12.43 -36.20 -22.83
N ARG A 941 -11.38 -36.16 -23.65
CA ARG A 941 -11.03 -37.21 -24.62
C ARG A 941 -10.62 -38.52 -23.93
N ALA A 942 -11.06 -39.67 -24.41
CA ALA A 942 -10.51 -40.95 -23.95
C ALA A 942 -9.08 -41.13 -24.48
N LEU A 943 -8.13 -41.57 -23.64
CA LEU A 943 -6.72 -41.69 -24.00
C LEU A 943 -6.13 -43.12 -23.85
N PRO A 944 -6.81 -44.19 -24.32
CA PRO A 944 -6.34 -45.56 -24.12
C PRO A 944 -4.95 -45.86 -24.69
N LEU A 945 -4.56 -45.26 -25.82
CA LEU A 945 -3.23 -45.44 -26.42
C LEU A 945 -2.17 -44.73 -25.59
N THR A 946 -2.44 -43.49 -25.17
CA THR A 946 -1.52 -42.73 -24.32
C THR A 946 -1.35 -43.40 -22.96
N GLU A 947 -2.43 -43.85 -22.33
CA GLU A 947 -2.35 -44.59 -21.06
C GLU A 947 -1.56 -45.90 -21.21
N ALA A 948 -1.71 -46.62 -22.32
CA ALA A 948 -0.92 -47.81 -22.60
C ALA A 948 0.58 -47.49 -22.77
N ALA A 949 0.92 -46.38 -23.44
CA ALA A 949 2.30 -45.91 -23.57
C ALA A 949 2.89 -45.51 -22.21
N VAL A 950 2.11 -44.84 -21.35
CA VAL A 950 2.53 -44.52 -19.97
C VAL A 950 2.84 -45.79 -19.18
N ARG A 951 2.00 -46.82 -19.24
CA ARG A 951 2.23 -48.11 -18.54
C ARG A 951 3.45 -48.89 -19.05
N ALA A 952 3.88 -48.63 -20.28
CA ALA A 952 5.05 -49.28 -20.86
C ALA A 952 6.37 -48.73 -20.30
N VAL A 953 6.38 -47.54 -19.69
CA VAL A 953 7.56 -46.95 -19.04
C VAL A 953 8.01 -47.84 -17.86
N ARG A 954 9.32 -47.92 -17.63
CA ARG A 954 9.92 -48.74 -16.55
C ARG A 954 10.65 -47.87 -15.52
N PRO A 955 10.43 -48.11 -14.20
CA PRO A 955 9.47 -49.05 -13.61
C PRO A 955 8.00 -48.68 -13.94
N ALA A 956 7.12 -49.68 -13.96
CA ALA A 956 5.71 -49.45 -14.34
C ALA A 956 4.97 -48.66 -13.27
N PHE A 957 4.14 -47.72 -13.71
CA PHE A 957 3.16 -47.04 -12.88
C PHE A 957 2.02 -47.98 -12.53
N THR A 958 1.69 -48.06 -11.25
CA THR A 958 0.71 -49.00 -10.69
C THR A 958 -0.61 -48.35 -10.32
N ASP A 959 -0.64 -47.03 -10.12
CA ASP A 959 -1.86 -46.27 -9.82
C ASP A 959 -2.54 -45.73 -11.09
N GLU A 960 -3.83 -46.03 -11.24
CA GLU A 960 -4.64 -45.67 -12.41
C GLU A 960 -4.98 -44.17 -12.49
N LYS A 961 -4.97 -43.44 -11.37
CA LYS A 961 -5.18 -41.99 -11.38
C LYS A 961 -3.90 -41.28 -11.82
N LEU A 962 -2.74 -41.73 -11.36
CA LEU A 962 -1.45 -41.22 -11.83
C LEU A 962 -1.28 -41.41 -13.34
N VAL A 963 -1.58 -42.61 -13.88
CA VAL A 963 -1.50 -42.84 -15.33
C VAL A 963 -2.40 -41.89 -16.12
N ARG A 964 -3.64 -41.67 -15.67
CA ARG A 964 -4.55 -40.70 -16.29
C ARG A 964 -4.05 -39.26 -16.19
N GLY A 965 -3.43 -38.90 -15.07
CA GLY A 965 -2.76 -37.60 -14.88
C GLY A 965 -1.68 -37.37 -15.92
N ILE A 966 -0.74 -38.31 -16.04
CA ILE A 966 0.36 -38.25 -17.03
C ILE A 966 -0.20 -38.19 -18.45
N ALA A 967 -1.22 -38.99 -18.77
CA ALA A 967 -1.87 -38.96 -20.08
C ALA A 967 -2.53 -37.59 -20.38
N GLY A 968 -3.13 -36.94 -19.37
CA GLY A 968 -3.68 -35.59 -19.51
C GLY A 968 -2.63 -34.52 -19.81
N ILE A 969 -1.47 -34.59 -19.15
CA ILE A 969 -0.34 -33.71 -19.43
C ILE A 969 0.18 -33.94 -20.86
N ALA A 970 0.25 -35.21 -21.31
CA ALA A 970 0.67 -35.56 -22.66
C ALA A 970 -0.33 -35.11 -23.74
N GLU A 971 -1.64 -35.22 -23.47
CA GLU A 971 -2.68 -34.65 -24.34
C GLU A 971 -2.46 -33.16 -24.54
N TYR A 972 -2.18 -32.42 -23.45
CA TYR A 972 -1.92 -30.99 -23.56
C TYR A 972 -0.68 -30.68 -24.39
N ALA A 973 0.42 -31.42 -24.21
CA ALA A 973 1.61 -31.30 -25.06
C ALA A 973 1.32 -31.59 -26.55
N ALA A 974 0.42 -32.54 -26.83
CA ALA A 974 -0.04 -32.83 -28.19
C ALA A 974 -0.90 -31.69 -28.76
N GLU A 975 -1.77 -31.05 -27.96
CA GLU A 975 -2.51 -29.85 -28.40
C GLU A 975 -1.56 -28.68 -28.72
N LEU A 976 -0.52 -28.46 -27.92
CA LEU A 976 0.51 -27.46 -28.23
C LEU A 976 1.28 -27.81 -29.52
N SER A 977 1.53 -29.10 -29.76
CA SER A 977 2.14 -29.57 -31.01
C SER A 977 1.28 -29.22 -32.23
N ASN A 978 -0.05 -29.40 -32.14
CA ASN A 978 -0.97 -29.05 -33.23
C ASN A 978 -1.03 -27.54 -33.52
N ARG A 979 -0.99 -26.72 -32.46
CA ARG A 979 -0.92 -25.26 -32.60
C ARG A 979 0.36 -24.84 -33.31
N LEU A 980 1.49 -25.41 -32.91
CA LEU A 980 2.78 -25.16 -33.55
C LEU A 980 2.76 -25.50 -35.04
N VAL A 981 2.15 -26.64 -35.43
CA VAL A 981 2.00 -27.04 -36.85
C VAL A 981 1.13 -26.06 -37.64
N THR A 982 0.21 -25.33 -36.99
CA THR A 982 -0.59 -24.30 -37.66
C THR A 982 0.19 -23.01 -37.87
N LEU A 983 1.19 -22.74 -37.02
CA LEU A 983 2.02 -21.53 -37.06
C LEU A 983 3.25 -21.67 -37.95
N ALA A 984 3.82 -22.87 -38.04
CA ALA A 984 4.97 -23.22 -38.88
C ALA A 984 4.53 -23.68 -40.27
#